data_AF-R4Z6P0-F1
#
_entry.id   AF-R4Z6P0-F1
#
_cell.length_a   1.000
_cell.length_b   1.000
_cell.length_c   1.000
_cell.angle_alpha   90.00
_cell.angle_beta   90.00
_cell.angle_gamma   90.00
#
_symmetry.space_group_name_H-M   'P 1'
#
loop_
_entity.id
_entity.type
_entity.pdbx_description
1 polymer ?
#
loop_
_entity_poly.entity_id
_entity_poly.type
_entity_poly.pdbx_seq_one_letter_code
_entity_poly.pdbx_strand_id
1 'polypeptide(L)'
;MAGRCANRRRHRNIVGACIAALVIAGSVVAQTRPAGAAVPTISVVSSMQQVRPTQTLSPTPGSVSLTSARNEVESFQIVVQGPATNVSLSGDLFGWGTTGRYRMAYNDVVEPSDGEGAVGRWGDALIPEVDQLYSQNRNAFPFDVPSGENRVIWVDVFVPTTVGSGVFADSLTLSANGTSTQVAVTLEVLNLTIPATSSLRSAFYLNYQSGSDDSICRAHTGTNNCGGDATLRRTLYSMYSRLALDNRTTLANGSGLRADQNPANYLTAEWENLIEGPTIRGTGAVPAGAKWRLGNAQATTVSQYAYRDWHCRAACANAWEAEATEAGQDFSNKFVWYGCDEPNDSATEWATCAPFANEAKTAWNRPSMVTATIGQLNARAGPAGMPDTGILVPPINRIHDKPGQLLAGDQRPTYNAFLGTPGRELWLYASCLSHGCGGDTFGSPISYWDGWPGYAVDAPAVQSRAMSWMAWRYDATGELYWSVNARLDSAFSSGGLFESGANGDGTLFAPGTVANIGGTNAIPLETVRLKRIRDGREDYELMKWLDGHGRGADVDAVVDTAFPTAYSATSVKDGTGSASLLSARDSLLALARSELGAETTADVAFSSDRDGNLELYTMEDDGGVQTRLTDDPAADRFPAWSPDGQRIAWTRGSDLWVMAADGTSPVNLSEGIADTLSKPAWSKDGSQLVFVRRTGGHDEIWRMNADGGGIAAVVTFAAAGANSYDPTVNASDVVFYSQAGDLYRVNLSGTGRTPVLTGATVDEVPDLGNGGKRMAFSRSNNGATPYDVFTSRLDGTDRHNLTATSAGGAGVNDLHASFSPDDLRLVFVSFVGGDAEIWRIGADGLGAGALTSNTAGDMDPDWRTMSPPTPAYPCLTNPPGPPHGFGDVAAGAYYSDSVAWLVSSGITSGVGPGTFGPSQQVTRAQMAAFLWKVVCSPTPAQRHTFGDVSTNAYYDQAVSWLVGAGVTGGTGPETYSPAQPVTRGQMATFLWKLAGSPPPSQTNSFGDVSPSAYYSQAVSWLTEAQITSGVAPGMFGPNLKLNRWQMAVFLDRYAN
;
A
#
# COMPACT_ATOMS: atom_id res chain seq x y z
N MET A 1 62.59 3.08 48.93
CA MET A 1 63.20 3.26 50.27
C MET A 1 62.65 2.19 51.20
N ALA A 2 63.56 1.56 51.94
CA ALA A 2 63.35 0.35 52.73
C ALA A 2 62.80 0.62 54.14
N GLY A 3 62.30 -0.44 54.79
CA GLY A 3 62.13 -0.52 56.26
C GLY A 3 60.85 -1.25 56.66
N ARG A 4 60.80 -2.59 56.71
CA ARG A 4 61.24 -3.50 57.81
C ARG A 4 60.77 -3.09 59.22
N CYS A 5 60.01 -4.00 59.83
CA CYS A 5 60.17 -4.61 61.17
C CYS A 5 58.82 -4.72 61.91
N ALA A 6 58.51 -5.70 62.75
CA ALA A 6 59.00 -7.06 63.02
C ALA A 6 58.22 -7.53 64.28
N ASN A 7 58.10 -8.85 64.44
CA ASN A 7 57.99 -9.59 65.71
C ASN A 7 56.62 -9.54 66.46
N ARG A 8 56.15 -10.59 67.15
CA ARG A 8 56.60 -11.98 67.44
C ARG A 8 55.52 -12.69 68.28
N ARG A 9 55.38 -14.02 68.06
CA ARG A 9 55.21 -15.12 69.06
C ARG A 9 53.90 -15.15 69.89
N ARG A 10 53.30 -16.29 70.28
CA ARG A 10 53.63 -17.73 70.24
C ARG A 10 52.36 -18.55 70.63
N HIS A 11 52.21 -19.73 70.02
CA HIS A 11 51.69 -21.04 70.52
C HIS A 11 50.53 -21.08 71.55
N ARG A 12 49.43 -21.85 71.36
CA ARG A 12 49.36 -23.33 71.43
C ARG A 12 47.97 -23.83 70.98
N ASN A 13 47.95 -25.03 70.39
CA ASN A 13 46.82 -25.78 69.82
C ASN A 13 45.99 -26.53 70.90
N ILE A 14 44.70 -26.81 70.62
CA ILE A 14 44.07 -28.15 70.38
C ILE A 14 42.54 -28.14 70.69
N VAL A 15 41.73 -28.37 69.64
CA VAL A 15 40.45 -29.13 69.50
C VAL A 15 39.20 -28.64 70.27
N GLY A 16 37.99 -28.51 69.73
CA GLY A 16 37.40 -28.80 68.42
C GLY A 16 35.86 -28.63 68.48
N ALA A 17 35.21 -28.71 67.30
CA ALA A 17 33.77 -28.81 67.02
C ALA A 17 32.94 -27.52 66.75
N CYS A 18 32.86 -27.21 65.45
CA CYS A 18 31.68 -26.86 64.63
C CYS A 18 30.90 -25.54 64.84
N ILE A 19 31.41 -24.52 64.14
CA ILE A 19 30.77 -23.53 63.24
C ILE A 19 29.38 -22.98 63.62
N ALA A 20 29.40 -21.72 64.11
CA ALA A 20 28.30 -20.77 64.03
C ALA A 20 28.80 -19.51 63.30
N ALA A 21 28.04 -19.00 62.33
CA ALA A 21 28.30 -17.73 61.66
C ALA A 21 27.35 -16.66 62.21
N LEU A 22 27.91 -15.68 62.94
CA LEU A 22 27.20 -14.46 63.33
C LEU A 22 28.17 -13.26 63.43
N VAL A 23 28.06 -12.40 62.42
CA VAL A 23 28.04 -10.91 62.39
C VAL A 23 29.00 -10.09 63.30
N ILE A 24 29.80 -9.18 62.71
CA ILE A 24 29.69 -7.69 62.72
C ILE A 24 31.04 -6.96 62.46
N ALA A 25 30.96 -6.04 61.48
CA ALA A 25 31.69 -4.79 61.23
C ALA A 25 33.17 -4.77 60.77
N GLY A 26 33.38 -4.12 59.61
CA GLY A 26 34.56 -3.29 59.37
C GLY A 26 35.05 -3.25 57.91
N SER A 27 34.95 -2.06 57.28
CA SER A 27 35.66 -1.61 56.06
C SER A 27 35.03 -1.98 54.70
N VAL A 28 34.15 -1.10 54.20
CA VAL A 28 33.83 -1.04 52.77
C VAL A 28 35.06 -0.50 52.05
N VAL A 29 35.84 -1.40 51.45
CA VAL A 29 36.76 -1.03 50.37
C VAL A 29 35.86 -0.56 49.22
N ALA A 30 35.95 0.72 48.88
CA ALA A 30 35.38 1.25 47.66
C ALA A 30 36.05 0.56 46.47
N GLN A 31 35.48 -0.57 46.04
CA GLN A 31 35.69 -1.04 44.69
C GLN A 31 34.95 -0.05 43.79
N THR A 32 35.73 0.76 43.07
CA THR A 32 35.24 1.53 41.94
C THR A 32 34.52 0.57 41.01
N ARG A 33 33.19 0.63 40.99
CA ARG A 33 32.38 0.06 39.91
C ARG A 33 32.98 0.56 38.59
N PRO A 34 33.17 -0.30 37.57
CA PRO A 34 33.44 0.21 36.23
C PRO A 34 32.30 1.18 35.89
N ALA A 35 32.62 2.34 35.32
CA ALA A 35 31.62 3.25 34.79
C ALA A 35 30.63 2.42 33.96
N GLY A 36 29.33 2.49 34.29
CA GLY A 36 28.31 1.80 33.53
C GLY A 36 28.48 2.17 32.06
N ALA A 37 28.61 1.17 31.18
CA ALA A 37 28.76 1.41 29.77
C ALA A 37 27.59 2.28 29.29
N ALA A 38 27.91 3.41 28.67
CA ALA A 38 26.91 4.31 28.15
C ALA A 38 26.17 3.62 26.98
N VAL A 39 24.84 3.63 27.06
CA VAL A 39 23.96 3.21 25.95
C VAL A 39 24.38 3.98 24.70
N PRO A 40 24.54 3.32 23.54
CA PRO A 40 24.89 4.02 22.30
C PRO A 40 23.84 5.08 21.98
N THR A 41 24.28 6.27 21.61
CA THR A 41 23.38 7.30 21.09
C THR A 41 22.99 6.91 19.68
N ILE A 42 21.69 6.73 19.45
CA ILE A 42 21.15 6.29 18.16
C ILE A 42 20.11 7.27 17.62
N SER A 43 19.90 7.19 16.31
CA SER A 43 18.78 7.84 15.63
C SER A 43 18.22 6.89 14.57
N VAL A 44 16.91 6.73 14.54
CA VAL A 44 16.22 6.01 13.45
C VAL A 44 15.68 7.04 12.48
N VAL A 45 16.04 6.92 11.21
CA VAL A 45 15.70 7.89 10.16
C VAL A 45 15.25 7.19 8.88
N SER A 46 14.50 7.91 8.04
CA SER A 46 14.03 7.40 6.74
C SER A 46 15.19 7.02 5.81
N SER A 47 14.97 6.06 4.91
CA SER A 47 15.85 5.73 3.77
C SER A 47 16.17 6.94 2.85
N MET A 48 15.30 7.94 2.86
CA MET A 48 15.45 9.16 2.06
C MET A 48 16.33 10.22 2.72
N GLN A 49 16.82 10.02 3.96
CA GLN A 49 17.78 10.94 4.56
C GLN A 49 19.22 10.63 4.11
N GLN A 50 19.91 11.62 3.56
CA GLN A 50 21.36 11.59 3.35
C GLN A 50 22.06 11.80 4.70
N VAL A 51 22.76 10.78 5.22
CA VAL A 51 23.46 10.84 6.52
C VAL A 51 24.98 10.86 6.32
N ARG A 52 25.61 12.00 6.63
CA ARG A 52 27.08 12.13 6.54
C ARG A 52 27.76 11.77 7.87
N PRO A 53 29.02 11.27 7.85
CA PRO A 53 29.74 10.95 9.08
C PRO A 53 29.84 12.11 10.06
N THR A 54 30.02 13.35 9.58
CA THR A 54 30.18 14.54 10.43
C THR A 54 28.90 15.34 10.60
N GLN A 55 27.76 14.82 10.15
CA GLN A 55 26.47 15.51 10.26
C GLN A 55 26.02 15.57 11.72
N THR A 56 25.54 16.73 12.16
CA THR A 56 24.87 16.81 13.46
C THR A 56 23.46 16.26 13.34
N LEU A 57 23.13 15.25 14.15
CA LEU A 57 21.79 14.66 14.22
C LEU A 57 21.27 14.76 15.65
N SER A 58 20.00 15.13 15.78
CA SER A 58 19.29 15.05 17.06
C SER A 58 18.89 13.59 17.29
N PRO A 59 19.25 12.99 18.44
CA PRO A 59 18.86 11.62 18.74
C PRO A 59 17.34 11.44 18.71
N THR A 60 16.84 10.47 17.95
CA THR A 60 15.42 10.11 17.88
C THR A 60 15.19 8.76 18.56
N PRO A 61 14.02 8.54 19.22
CA PRO A 61 13.65 7.25 19.77
C PRO A 61 13.72 6.13 18.74
N GLY A 62 14.04 4.91 19.19
CA GLY A 62 14.22 3.73 18.35
C GLY A 62 12.91 3.10 17.88
N SER A 63 12.07 3.83 17.14
CA SER A 63 10.86 3.27 16.51
C SER A 63 10.68 3.77 15.08
N VAL A 64 10.22 2.91 14.19
CA VAL A 64 9.85 3.26 12.81
C VAL A 64 8.50 2.62 12.44
N SER A 65 7.70 3.36 11.70
CA SER A 65 6.45 2.88 11.10
C SER A 65 6.60 2.88 9.59
N LEU A 66 6.24 1.78 8.96
CA LEU A 66 6.32 1.55 7.52
C LEU A 66 4.96 1.08 7.02
N THR A 67 4.68 1.32 5.75
CA THR A 67 3.52 0.77 5.03
C THR A 67 4.02 0.20 3.72
N SER A 68 3.59 -1.00 3.37
CA SER A 68 4.07 -1.70 2.19
C SER A 68 2.99 -2.55 1.53
N ALA A 69 3.08 -2.72 0.23
CA ALA A 69 2.40 -3.78 -0.50
C ALA A 69 3.11 -5.13 -0.32
N ARG A 70 2.43 -6.22 -0.65
CA ARG A 70 3.11 -7.49 -0.89
C ARG A 70 4.07 -7.36 -2.07
N ASN A 71 5.19 -8.07 -1.98
CA ASN A 71 6.29 -8.08 -2.95
C ASN A 71 7.08 -6.76 -3.04
N GLU A 72 6.91 -5.85 -2.10
CA GLU A 72 7.63 -4.56 -2.03
C GLU A 72 8.72 -4.60 -0.94
N VAL A 73 9.72 -3.72 -1.04
CA VAL A 73 10.79 -3.57 -0.05
C VAL A 73 10.76 -2.19 0.59
N GLU A 74 10.35 -2.10 1.85
CA GLU A 74 10.49 -0.87 2.62
C GLU A 74 11.85 -0.80 3.32
N SER A 75 12.42 0.40 3.45
CA SER A 75 13.77 0.58 3.98
C SER A 75 13.87 1.72 4.99
N PHE A 76 14.74 1.56 5.98
CA PHE A 76 15.07 2.61 6.94
C PHE A 76 16.53 2.54 7.38
N GLN A 77 16.97 3.56 8.11
CA GLN A 77 18.35 3.70 8.58
C GLN A 77 18.40 3.77 10.10
N ILE A 78 19.30 2.98 10.70
CA ILE A 78 19.71 3.12 12.10
C ILE A 78 21.08 3.79 12.09
N VAL A 79 21.14 5.00 12.64
CA VAL A 79 22.37 5.79 12.76
C VAL A 79 22.93 5.61 14.16
N VAL A 80 24.17 5.15 14.25
CA VAL A 80 24.90 5.03 15.51
C VAL A 80 25.89 6.18 15.60
N GLN A 81 25.79 6.98 16.66
CA GLN A 81 26.65 8.14 16.89
C GLN A 81 27.79 7.77 17.83
N GLY A 82 29.01 8.08 17.43
CA GLY A 82 30.21 7.69 18.15
C GLY A 82 30.58 8.62 19.30
N PRO A 83 31.37 8.14 20.28
CA PRO A 83 32.08 6.85 20.22
C PRO A 83 31.22 5.64 20.60
N ALA A 84 31.30 4.57 19.80
CA ALA A 84 30.68 3.29 20.09
C ALA A 84 31.58 2.14 19.62
N THR A 85 31.65 1.04 20.37
CA THR A 85 32.44 -0.14 20.02
C THR A 85 31.59 -1.40 19.93
N ASN A 86 32.06 -2.35 19.12
CA ASN A 86 31.41 -3.65 18.92
C ASN A 86 29.92 -3.51 18.55
N VAL A 87 29.62 -2.60 17.61
CA VAL A 87 28.27 -2.36 17.11
C VAL A 87 27.80 -3.54 16.27
N SER A 88 26.70 -4.17 16.65
CA SER A 88 26.03 -5.23 15.89
C SER A 88 24.51 -5.06 15.92
N LEU A 89 23.83 -5.62 14.92
CA LEU A 89 22.37 -5.65 14.83
C LEU A 89 21.92 -7.10 14.71
N SER A 90 20.86 -7.48 15.43
CA SER A 90 20.33 -8.85 15.45
C SER A 90 18.81 -8.84 15.54
N GLY A 91 18.19 -9.99 15.22
CA GLY A 91 16.74 -10.14 15.09
C GLY A 91 16.32 -10.20 13.62
N ASP A 92 15.29 -10.99 13.34
CA ASP A 92 14.66 -11.10 12.02
C ASP A 92 13.22 -10.64 12.16
N LEU A 93 12.89 -9.51 11.56
CA LEU A 93 11.58 -8.87 11.72
C LEU A 93 10.49 -9.81 11.21
N PHE A 94 9.48 -10.01 12.05
CA PHE A 94 8.25 -10.76 11.79
C PHE A 94 8.46 -12.26 11.50
N GLY A 95 9.70 -12.76 11.62
CA GLY A 95 10.05 -14.16 11.39
C GLY A 95 9.94 -14.63 9.93
N TRP A 96 9.95 -13.71 8.95
CA TRP A 96 9.80 -14.04 7.54
C TRP A 96 11.11 -14.51 6.87
N GLY A 97 12.26 -14.32 7.50
CA GLY A 97 13.57 -14.63 6.92
C GLY A 97 14.00 -13.68 5.81
N THR A 98 13.38 -12.51 5.69
CA THR A 98 13.57 -11.55 4.59
C THR A 98 14.21 -10.22 5.03
N THR A 99 14.57 -10.08 6.31
CA THR A 99 15.19 -8.85 6.83
C THR A 99 16.61 -8.69 6.30
N GLY A 100 16.82 -7.69 5.45
CA GLY A 100 18.15 -7.32 4.96
C GLY A 100 18.84 -6.35 5.91
N ARG A 101 20.05 -6.66 6.36
CA ARG A 101 20.84 -5.80 7.26
C ARG A 101 22.19 -5.49 6.63
N TYR A 102 22.54 -4.20 6.55
CA TYR A 102 23.73 -3.76 5.83
C TYR A 102 24.50 -2.70 6.61
N ARG A 103 25.83 -2.75 6.57
CA ARG A 103 26.68 -1.62 6.95
C ARG A 103 26.92 -0.74 5.73
N MET A 104 26.66 0.55 5.87
CA MET A 104 26.98 1.52 4.83
C MET A 104 28.48 1.81 4.79
N ALA A 105 29.09 1.68 3.61
CA ALA A 105 30.44 2.11 3.31
C ALA A 105 30.44 3.51 2.70
N TYR A 106 31.56 4.22 2.86
CA TYR A 106 31.69 5.63 2.51
C TYR A 106 32.75 5.84 1.44
N ASN A 107 32.47 6.79 0.54
CA ASN A 107 33.38 7.24 -0.50
C ASN A 107 33.78 8.70 -0.22
N ASP A 108 35.03 9.05 -0.54
CA ASP A 108 35.53 10.41 -0.41
C ASP A 108 35.25 11.20 -1.69
N VAL A 109 34.35 12.18 -1.59
CA VAL A 109 34.08 13.17 -2.65
C VAL A 109 35.10 14.30 -2.53
N VAL A 110 35.89 14.50 -3.57
CA VAL A 110 36.96 15.53 -3.62
C VAL A 110 36.53 16.79 -4.37
N GLU A 111 35.54 16.65 -5.26
CA GLU A 111 34.93 17.72 -6.05
C GLU A 111 33.41 17.49 -6.05
N PRO A 112 32.58 18.49 -5.72
CA PRO A 112 31.13 18.34 -5.72
C PRO A 112 30.59 18.18 -7.14
N SER A 113 29.52 17.40 -7.29
CA SER A 113 28.86 17.19 -8.60
C SER A 113 28.19 18.46 -9.14
N ASP A 114 27.54 19.23 -8.27
CA ASP A 114 26.78 20.42 -8.63
C ASP A 114 26.64 21.40 -7.43
N GLY A 115 25.67 22.31 -7.48
CA GLY A 115 25.39 23.28 -6.42
C GLY A 115 24.73 22.69 -5.17
N GLU A 116 24.38 21.41 -5.20
CA GLU A 116 23.71 20.66 -4.13
C GLU A 116 24.65 19.62 -3.49
N GLY A 117 25.70 19.24 -4.22
CA GLY A 117 26.80 18.42 -3.75
C GLY A 117 27.77 19.12 -2.79
N ALA A 118 28.60 18.34 -2.11
CA ALA A 118 29.65 18.86 -1.25
C ALA A 118 30.83 17.89 -1.12
N VAL A 119 32.03 18.43 -0.89
CA VAL A 119 33.22 17.61 -0.60
C VAL A 119 33.12 16.88 0.74
N GLY A 120 33.84 15.77 0.86
CA GLY A 120 33.97 14.95 2.06
C GLY A 120 33.39 13.55 1.91
N ARG A 121 33.18 12.85 3.02
CA ARG A 121 32.66 11.47 3.02
C ARG A 121 31.16 11.42 2.78
N TRP A 122 30.74 10.54 1.86
CA TRP A 122 29.34 10.23 1.54
C TRP A 122 29.11 8.72 1.56
N GLY A 123 28.00 8.29 2.15
CA GLY A 123 27.65 6.88 2.23
C GLY A 123 26.91 6.42 0.98
N ASP A 124 27.27 5.25 0.43
CA ASP A 124 26.65 4.76 -0.81
C ASP A 124 26.61 3.23 -0.87
N ALA A 125 27.76 2.55 -0.85
CA ALA A 125 27.83 1.10 -0.98
C ALA A 125 27.32 0.38 0.28
N LEU A 126 26.56 -0.70 0.10
CA LEU A 126 25.93 -1.45 1.18
C LEU A 126 26.57 -2.84 1.33
N ILE A 127 27.27 -3.04 2.45
CA ILE A 127 27.89 -4.33 2.79
C ILE A 127 26.87 -5.15 3.58
N PRO A 128 26.31 -6.25 3.03
CA PRO A 128 25.29 -7.04 3.73
C PRO A 128 25.90 -7.78 4.92
N GLU A 129 25.12 -8.09 5.96
CA GLU A 129 25.56 -9.01 7.02
C GLU A 129 25.74 -10.42 6.49
N VAL A 130 24.72 -10.92 5.79
CA VAL A 130 24.72 -12.20 5.09
C VAL A 130 24.38 -11.92 3.63
N ASP A 131 25.25 -12.32 2.72
CA ASP A 131 24.97 -12.06 1.30
C ASP A 131 23.99 -13.09 0.71
N GLN A 132 23.12 -12.61 -0.18
CA GLN A 132 22.12 -13.44 -0.83
C GLN A 132 22.67 -14.42 -1.88
N LEU A 133 23.91 -14.25 -2.32
CA LEU A 133 24.50 -15.01 -3.42
C LEU A 133 25.10 -16.34 -2.95
N TYR A 134 25.83 -16.30 -1.85
CA TYR A 134 26.56 -17.43 -1.27
C TYR A 134 26.11 -17.77 0.16
N SER A 135 25.18 -16.99 0.74
CA SER A 135 24.76 -17.11 2.14
C SER A 135 25.94 -17.03 3.12
N GLN A 136 26.96 -16.21 2.84
CA GLN A 136 28.13 -16.05 3.69
C GLN A 136 27.98 -14.84 4.60
N ASN A 137 28.40 -15.00 5.85
CA ASN A 137 28.60 -13.88 6.74
C ASN A 137 29.72 -12.98 6.18
N ARG A 138 29.44 -11.68 6.11
CA ARG A 138 30.37 -10.64 5.69
C ARG A 138 30.75 -9.76 6.87
N ASN A 139 31.71 -8.88 6.66
CA ASN A 139 32.26 -8.01 7.69
C ASN A 139 31.41 -6.75 7.97
N ALA A 140 30.09 -6.81 7.72
CA ALA A 140 29.18 -5.72 8.07
C ALA A 140 29.17 -5.48 9.59
N PHE A 141 29.22 -6.54 10.39
CA PHE A 141 29.21 -6.51 11.84
C PHE A 141 30.22 -7.49 12.46
N PRO A 142 30.71 -7.25 13.69
CA PRO A 142 30.59 -5.98 14.41
C PRO A 142 31.51 -4.90 13.80
N PHE A 143 31.23 -3.62 14.09
CA PHE A 143 32.12 -2.51 13.73
C PHE A 143 32.19 -1.45 14.84
N ASP A 144 33.20 -0.58 14.78
CA ASP A 144 33.36 0.53 15.71
C ASP A 144 32.99 1.88 15.06
N VAL A 145 32.49 2.80 15.87
CA VAL A 145 32.12 4.17 15.49
C VAL A 145 33.08 5.15 16.16
N PRO A 146 33.92 5.87 15.41
CA PRO A 146 34.82 6.88 15.97
C PRO A 146 34.08 8.02 16.69
N SER A 147 34.74 8.64 17.67
CA SER A 147 34.19 9.81 18.37
C SER A 147 33.85 10.94 17.39
N GLY A 148 32.63 11.46 17.45
CA GLY A 148 32.17 12.55 16.57
C GLY A 148 31.80 12.11 15.15
N GLU A 149 31.74 10.81 14.87
CA GLU A 149 31.22 10.26 13.61
C GLU A 149 29.85 9.60 13.78
N ASN A 150 29.02 9.69 12.75
CA ASN A 150 27.87 8.84 12.53
C ASN A 150 28.26 7.65 11.65
N ARG A 151 27.73 6.47 11.95
CA ARG A 151 27.77 5.31 11.05
C ARG A 151 26.37 4.76 10.86
N VAL A 152 26.08 4.38 9.62
CA VAL A 152 24.75 3.96 9.21
C VAL A 152 24.66 2.46 9.05
N ILE A 153 23.63 1.89 9.66
CA ILE A 153 23.12 0.57 9.35
C ILE A 153 21.85 0.77 8.51
N TRP A 154 21.85 0.22 7.31
CA TRP A 154 20.69 0.22 6.42
C TRP A 154 19.91 -1.09 6.63
N VAL A 155 18.59 -0.99 6.72
CA VAL A 155 17.69 -2.13 6.92
C VAL A 155 16.66 -2.16 5.79
N ASP A 156 16.53 -3.32 5.14
CA ASP A 156 15.47 -3.63 4.18
C ASP A 156 14.46 -4.58 4.84
N VAL A 157 13.18 -4.32 4.64
CA VAL A 157 12.05 -5.17 5.01
C VAL A 157 11.32 -5.56 3.74
N PHE A 158 11.62 -6.74 3.20
CA PHE A 158 10.93 -7.28 2.03
C PHE A 158 9.69 -8.05 2.48
N VAL A 159 8.52 -7.69 1.93
CA VAL A 159 7.24 -8.34 2.22
C VAL A 159 6.99 -9.46 1.20
N PRO A 160 7.04 -10.75 1.57
CA PRO A 160 6.71 -11.84 0.66
C PRO A 160 5.27 -11.77 0.16
N THR A 161 5.02 -12.34 -1.03
CA THR A 161 3.66 -12.45 -1.59
C THR A 161 2.72 -13.34 -0.78
N THR A 162 3.25 -14.17 0.11
CA THR A 162 2.50 -15.12 0.93
C THR A 162 2.06 -14.55 2.29
N VAL A 163 2.49 -13.34 2.63
CA VAL A 163 2.15 -12.69 3.91
C VAL A 163 0.77 -12.06 3.81
N GLY A 164 -0.08 -12.26 4.82
CA GLY A 164 -1.40 -11.61 4.94
C GLY A 164 -1.30 -10.08 5.05
N SER A 165 -2.40 -9.39 4.80
CA SER A 165 -2.49 -7.94 5.08
C SER A 165 -2.57 -7.65 6.58
N GLY A 166 -2.46 -6.38 6.97
CA GLY A 166 -2.64 -5.92 8.34
C GLY A 166 -1.35 -5.37 8.98
N VAL A 167 -1.43 -5.06 10.27
CA VAL A 167 -0.35 -4.40 11.00
C VAL A 167 0.48 -5.39 11.80
N PHE A 168 1.77 -5.45 11.48
CA PHE A 168 2.77 -6.24 12.15
C PHE A 168 3.66 -5.35 13.03
N ALA A 169 4.02 -5.84 14.22
CA ALA A 169 4.93 -5.14 15.12
C ALA A 169 6.00 -6.10 15.64
N ASP A 170 7.26 -5.68 15.55
CA ASP A 170 8.43 -6.43 16.04
C ASP A 170 9.57 -5.46 16.37
N SER A 171 10.77 -5.97 16.70
CA SER A 171 11.92 -5.15 17.02
C SER A 171 13.25 -5.79 16.63
N LEU A 172 14.23 -4.95 16.32
CA LEU A 172 15.62 -5.34 16.13
C LEU A 172 16.45 -4.98 17.37
N THR A 173 17.33 -5.89 17.76
CA THR A 173 18.25 -5.68 18.88
C THR A 173 19.58 -5.14 18.37
N LEU A 174 19.84 -3.85 18.62
CA LEU A 174 21.13 -3.23 18.41
C LEU A 174 21.99 -3.39 19.66
N SER A 175 23.21 -3.90 19.50
CA SER A 175 24.18 -4.03 20.59
C SER A 175 25.40 -3.16 20.33
N ALA A 176 25.86 -2.39 21.33
CA ALA A 176 27.09 -1.62 21.29
C ALA A 176 27.57 -1.28 22.71
N ASN A 177 28.88 -1.08 22.88
CA ASN A 177 29.50 -0.79 24.19
C ASN A 177 29.20 -1.85 25.27
N GLY A 178 28.83 -3.07 24.89
CA GLY A 178 28.37 -4.11 25.84
C GLY A 178 26.96 -3.88 26.39
N THR A 179 26.17 -2.99 25.78
CA THR A 179 24.75 -2.75 26.07
C THR A 179 23.90 -3.08 24.84
N SER A 180 22.61 -3.36 25.04
CA SER A 180 21.67 -3.60 23.94
C SER A 180 20.46 -2.67 24.05
N THR A 181 19.96 -2.19 22.91
CA THR A 181 18.74 -1.38 22.80
C THR A 181 17.85 -1.95 21.71
N GLN A 182 16.53 -1.85 21.90
CA GLN A 182 15.56 -2.28 20.90
C GLN A 182 15.23 -1.14 19.93
N VAL A 183 15.12 -1.49 18.66
CA VAL A 183 14.56 -0.65 17.61
C VAL A 183 13.23 -1.27 17.20
N ALA A 184 12.14 -0.69 17.68
CA ALA A 184 10.78 -1.11 17.36
C ALA A 184 10.45 -0.80 15.89
N VAL A 185 9.76 -1.74 15.23
CA VAL A 185 9.34 -1.61 13.85
C VAL A 185 7.86 -1.99 13.78
N THR A 186 7.05 -1.09 13.26
CA THR A 186 5.66 -1.37 12.88
C THR A 186 5.56 -1.34 11.37
N LEU A 187 4.95 -2.36 10.77
CA LEU A 187 4.76 -2.47 9.34
C LEU A 187 3.28 -2.77 9.07
N GLU A 188 2.62 -1.88 8.33
CA GLU A 188 1.31 -2.17 7.73
C GLU A 188 1.52 -2.80 6.35
N VAL A 189 0.99 -4.00 6.15
CA VAL A 189 0.96 -4.66 4.84
C VAL A 189 -0.43 -4.46 4.25
N LEU A 190 -0.51 -3.69 3.17
CA LEU A 190 -1.77 -3.48 2.45
C LEU A 190 -2.17 -4.76 1.71
N ASN A 191 -3.47 -5.00 1.56
CA ASN A 191 -4.01 -6.10 0.75
C ASN A 191 -3.87 -5.84 -0.77
N LEU A 192 -2.67 -5.47 -1.21
CA LEU A 192 -2.30 -5.24 -2.59
C LEU A 192 -0.92 -5.82 -2.85
N THR A 193 -0.67 -6.28 -4.08
CA THR A 193 0.59 -6.88 -4.48
C THR A 193 1.14 -6.16 -5.70
N ILE A 194 2.40 -5.71 -5.64
CA ILE A 194 3.08 -5.12 -6.80
C ILE A 194 3.87 -6.18 -7.58
N PRO A 195 4.08 -6.03 -8.89
CA PRO A 195 4.78 -7.03 -9.69
C PRO A 195 6.27 -7.11 -9.34
N ALA A 196 6.86 -8.30 -9.54
CA ALA A 196 8.30 -8.54 -9.35
C ALA A 196 9.13 -7.90 -10.48
N THR A 197 8.60 -7.91 -11.69
CA THR A 197 9.15 -7.19 -12.85
C THR A 197 8.44 -5.86 -12.96
N SER A 198 9.17 -4.75 -12.98
CA SER A 198 8.55 -3.42 -13.17
C SER A 198 7.87 -3.32 -14.54
N SER A 199 6.69 -2.70 -14.57
CA SER A 199 5.99 -2.33 -15.79
C SER A 199 6.64 -1.13 -16.50
N LEU A 200 7.40 -0.30 -15.78
CA LEU A 200 8.26 0.72 -16.37
C LEU A 200 9.51 0.05 -16.95
N ARG A 201 9.61 0.01 -18.29
CA ARG A 201 10.75 -0.61 -18.97
C ARG A 201 12.04 0.14 -18.62
N SER A 202 13.15 -0.56 -18.61
CA SER A 202 14.45 0.04 -18.36
C SER A 202 15.53 -0.50 -19.27
N ALA A 203 16.49 0.36 -19.62
CA ALA A 203 17.75 -0.02 -20.25
C ALA A 203 18.89 0.69 -19.54
N PHE A 204 19.45 0.03 -18.53
CA PHE A 204 20.63 0.52 -17.82
C PHE A 204 21.83 -0.20 -18.41
N TYR A 205 22.71 0.53 -19.09
CA TYR A 205 23.81 -0.11 -19.79
C TYR A 205 24.90 -0.51 -18.82
N LEU A 206 25.43 -1.71 -18.99
CA LEU A 206 26.69 -2.13 -18.43
C LEU A 206 27.74 -1.86 -19.50
N ASN A 207 28.48 -0.77 -19.35
CA ASN A 207 29.43 -0.32 -20.36
C ASN A 207 30.60 -1.30 -20.48
N TYR A 208 30.86 -1.70 -21.73
CA TYR A 208 32.05 -2.42 -22.14
C TYR A 208 32.96 -1.39 -22.81
N GLN A 209 33.93 -0.83 -22.09
CA GLN A 209 34.96 -0.05 -22.76
C GLN A 209 35.76 -1.01 -23.66
N SER A 210 35.75 -0.73 -24.97
CA SER A 210 36.21 -1.64 -26.02
C SER A 210 37.54 -2.35 -25.71
N GLY A 211 37.63 -3.65 -26.02
CA GLY A 211 38.86 -4.42 -25.88
C GLY A 211 39.22 -4.76 -24.42
N SER A 212 40.51 -4.62 -24.09
CA SER A 212 41.14 -5.04 -22.84
C SER A 212 40.82 -4.11 -21.67
N ASP A 213 39.58 -3.64 -21.47
CA ASP A 213 39.25 -2.66 -20.42
C ASP A 213 37.92 -2.93 -19.69
N ASP A 214 37.74 -4.15 -19.20
CA ASP A 214 36.58 -4.59 -18.40
C ASP A 214 36.67 -4.12 -16.93
N SER A 215 35.87 -3.11 -16.56
CA SER A 215 35.87 -2.54 -15.20
C SER A 215 35.35 -3.50 -14.12
N ILE A 216 34.46 -4.43 -14.46
CA ILE A 216 33.99 -5.46 -13.52
C ILE A 216 35.16 -6.39 -13.17
N CYS A 217 35.88 -6.87 -14.19
CA CYS A 217 37.07 -7.67 -13.96
C CYS A 217 38.15 -6.88 -13.20
N ARG A 218 38.45 -5.64 -13.61
CA ARG A 218 39.45 -4.82 -12.88
C ARG A 218 39.08 -4.66 -11.41
N ALA A 219 37.82 -4.39 -11.11
CA ALA A 219 37.36 -4.18 -9.75
C ALA A 219 37.44 -5.44 -8.87
N HIS A 220 37.28 -6.63 -9.46
CA HIS A 220 37.24 -7.89 -8.73
C HIS A 220 38.55 -8.68 -8.74
N THR A 221 39.37 -8.55 -9.78
CA THR A 221 40.60 -9.33 -9.98
C THR A 221 41.84 -8.48 -10.20
N GLY A 222 41.70 -7.15 -10.31
CA GLY A 222 42.80 -6.25 -10.64
C GLY A 222 43.29 -6.34 -12.09
N THR A 223 42.57 -7.05 -12.96
CA THR A 223 42.97 -7.28 -14.36
C THR A 223 41.80 -7.10 -15.31
N ASN A 224 42.06 -6.62 -16.52
CA ASN A 224 41.01 -6.17 -17.45
C ASN A 224 40.29 -7.33 -18.18
N ASN A 225 40.55 -8.57 -17.80
CA ASN A 225 39.97 -9.78 -18.42
C ASN A 225 39.77 -10.92 -17.40
N CYS A 226 39.68 -10.60 -16.11
CA CYS A 226 39.51 -11.57 -15.03
C CYS A 226 40.66 -12.60 -14.99
N GLY A 227 41.88 -12.18 -15.32
CA GLY A 227 43.06 -13.05 -15.42
C GLY A 227 42.99 -14.07 -16.55
N GLY A 228 42.08 -13.89 -17.51
CA GLY A 228 41.77 -14.85 -18.56
C GLY A 228 40.70 -15.88 -18.19
N ASP A 229 40.11 -15.79 -16.99
CA ASP A 229 39.03 -16.68 -16.56
C ASP A 229 37.68 -16.20 -17.11
N ALA A 230 37.31 -16.78 -18.26
CA ALA A 230 36.04 -16.49 -18.91
C ALA A 230 34.82 -16.93 -18.07
N THR A 231 34.95 -17.96 -17.22
CA THR A 231 33.84 -18.44 -16.37
C THR A 231 33.59 -17.47 -15.22
N LEU A 232 34.66 -17.01 -14.56
CA LEU A 232 34.56 -15.98 -13.54
C LEU A 232 33.96 -14.70 -14.10
N ARG A 233 34.44 -14.24 -15.26
CA ARG A 233 33.90 -13.05 -15.94
C ARG A 233 32.39 -13.16 -16.15
N ARG A 234 31.92 -14.25 -16.76
CA ARG A 234 30.48 -14.47 -17.02
C ARG A 234 29.66 -14.55 -15.74
N THR A 235 30.21 -15.18 -14.71
CA THR A 235 29.57 -15.31 -13.39
C THR A 235 29.35 -13.94 -12.77
N LEU A 236 30.37 -13.07 -12.77
CA LEU A 236 30.26 -11.71 -12.24
C LEU A 236 29.17 -10.91 -12.95
N TYR A 237 29.20 -10.89 -14.29
CA TYR A 237 28.18 -10.21 -15.09
C TYR A 237 26.76 -10.69 -14.77
N SER A 238 26.56 -12.01 -14.68
CA SER A 238 25.28 -12.60 -14.30
C SER A 238 24.82 -12.17 -12.91
N MET A 239 25.74 -12.08 -11.93
CA MET A 239 25.43 -11.58 -10.59
C MET A 239 25.00 -10.12 -10.61
N TYR A 240 25.67 -9.24 -11.37
CA TYR A 240 25.28 -7.83 -11.50
C TYR A 240 23.90 -7.69 -12.13
N SER A 241 23.65 -8.37 -13.25
CA SER A 241 22.35 -8.35 -13.93
C SER A 241 21.24 -8.86 -13.02
N ARG A 242 21.49 -9.93 -12.26
CA ARG A 242 20.49 -10.47 -11.34
C ARG A 242 20.25 -9.57 -10.13
N LEU A 243 21.29 -8.93 -9.60
CA LEU A 243 21.16 -7.93 -8.53
C LEU A 243 20.37 -6.70 -9.00
N ALA A 244 20.53 -6.29 -10.26
CA ALA A 244 19.72 -5.22 -10.87
C ALA A 244 18.24 -5.60 -10.93
N LEU A 245 17.93 -6.83 -11.35
CA LEU A 245 16.54 -7.34 -11.40
C LEU A 245 15.90 -7.42 -10.02
N ASP A 246 16.67 -7.76 -9.00
CA ASP A 246 16.22 -7.74 -7.60
C ASP A 246 15.91 -6.31 -7.09
N ASN A 247 16.37 -5.29 -7.83
CA ASN A 247 16.04 -3.87 -7.67
C ASN A 247 15.18 -3.34 -8.83
N ARG A 248 14.40 -4.21 -9.48
CA ARG A 248 13.45 -3.90 -10.55
C ARG A 248 14.03 -3.18 -11.77
N THR A 249 15.34 -3.26 -11.96
CA THR A 249 16.07 -2.55 -13.02
C THR A 249 16.70 -3.54 -13.98
N THR A 250 16.62 -3.27 -15.28
CA THR A 250 17.17 -4.13 -16.33
C THR A 250 18.52 -3.63 -16.80
N LEU A 251 19.55 -4.49 -16.71
CA LEU A 251 20.80 -4.27 -17.45
C LEU A 251 20.62 -4.77 -18.87
N ALA A 252 20.53 -3.86 -19.85
CA ALA A 252 20.05 -4.21 -21.20
C ALA A 252 21.08 -4.93 -22.09
N ASN A 253 22.33 -5.05 -21.64
CA ASN A 253 23.47 -5.64 -22.37
C ASN A 253 24.40 -6.43 -21.43
N GLY A 254 23.83 -7.09 -20.42
CA GLY A 254 24.49 -7.52 -19.18
C GLY A 254 25.40 -8.75 -19.26
N SER A 255 25.92 -9.15 -20.43
CA SER A 255 26.70 -10.39 -20.58
C SER A 255 27.82 -10.34 -21.63
N GLY A 256 28.52 -9.20 -21.73
CA GLY A 256 29.88 -9.19 -22.28
C GLY A 256 30.06 -9.82 -23.66
N LEU A 257 29.04 -9.74 -24.52
CA LEU A 257 29.23 -9.96 -25.93
C LEU A 257 30.11 -8.84 -26.44
N ARG A 258 31.25 -9.21 -27.00
CA ARG A 258 32.06 -8.23 -27.69
C ARG A 258 31.25 -7.75 -28.89
N ALA A 259 31.21 -6.43 -29.11
CA ALA A 259 30.68 -5.88 -30.35
C ALA A 259 31.33 -6.50 -31.61
N ASP A 260 32.54 -7.07 -31.49
CA ASP A 260 33.31 -7.75 -32.56
C ASP A 260 32.95 -9.24 -32.80
N GLN A 261 32.08 -9.86 -31.98
CA GLN A 261 31.76 -11.30 -32.09
C GLN A 261 30.39 -11.52 -32.75
N ASN A 262 30.42 -12.08 -33.97
CA ASN A 262 29.21 -12.46 -34.71
C ASN A 262 28.40 -13.53 -33.92
N PRO A 263 27.14 -13.25 -33.56
CA PRO A 263 26.31 -14.17 -32.80
C PRO A 263 25.97 -15.48 -33.49
N ALA A 264 26.13 -15.55 -34.82
CA ALA A 264 26.05 -16.80 -35.57
C ALA A 264 27.09 -17.85 -35.14
N ASN A 265 28.06 -17.48 -34.29
CA ASN A 265 29.06 -18.39 -33.74
C ASN A 265 28.70 -18.95 -32.35
N TYR A 266 27.61 -18.51 -31.72
CA TYR A 266 27.16 -19.06 -30.44
C TYR A 266 26.21 -20.23 -30.68
N LEU A 267 26.31 -21.25 -29.83
CA LEU A 267 25.31 -22.33 -29.79
C LEU A 267 24.13 -21.91 -28.90
N THR A 268 22.93 -22.41 -29.16
CA THR A 268 21.73 -22.25 -28.29
C THR A 268 22.04 -22.48 -26.80
N ALA A 269 22.87 -23.48 -26.51
CA ALA A 269 23.32 -23.79 -25.15
C ALA A 269 24.13 -22.65 -24.49
N GLU A 270 24.84 -21.80 -25.25
CA GLU A 270 25.57 -20.64 -24.71
C GLU A 270 24.62 -19.46 -24.46
N TRP A 271 23.60 -19.27 -25.30
CA TRP A 271 22.54 -18.29 -25.07
C TRP A 271 21.74 -18.60 -23.80
N GLU A 272 21.34 -19.86 -23.63
CA GLU A 272 20.55 -20.32 -22.49
C GLU A 272 21.30 -20.24 -21.15
N ASN A 273 22.62 -20.41 -21.19
CA ASN A 273 23.44 -20.43 -19.99
C ASN A 273 24.07 -19.08 -19.63
N LEU A 274 24.27 -18.14 -20.58
CA LEU A 274 25.29 -17.10 -20.37
C LEU A 274 24.96 -15.67 -20.84
N ILE A 275 24.04 -15.45 -21.77
CA ILE A 275 23.93 -14.13 -22.44
C ILE A 275 22.77 -13.29 -21.88
N GLU A 276 21.52 -13.71 -22.05
CA GLU A 276 20.40 -13.02 -21.40
C GLU A 276 19.23 -13.98 -21.11
N GLY A 277 19.32 -15.24 -21.54
CA GLY A 277 18.26 -16.23 -21.34
C GLY A 277 17.80 -16.34 -19.88
N PRO A 278 18.71 -16.48 -18.90
CA PRO A 278 18.37 -16.51 -17.48
C PRO A 278 17.66 -15.25 -16.95
N THR A 279 18.16 -14.07 -17.31
CA THR A 279 17.63 -12.76 -16.88
C THR A 279 16.29 -12.45 -17.55
N ILE A 280 16.13 -12.78 -18.83
CA ILE A 280 14.86 -12.60 -19.55
C ILE A 280 13.77 -13.54 -19.05
N ARG A 281 14.11 -14.81 -18.75
CA ARG A 281 13.20 -15.80 -18.17
C ARG A 281 12.88 -15.54 -16.70
N GLY A 282 13.74 -14.80 -16.00
CA GLY A 282 13.70 -14.71 -14.54
C GLY A 282 14.13 -16.02 -13.87
N THR A 283 14.92 -16.84 -14.55
CA THR A 283 15.44 -18.13 -14.07
C THR A 283 16.95 -18.03 -13.97
N GLY A 284 17.52 -17.65 -12.82
CA GLY A 284 18.94 -17.30 -12.79
C GLY A 284 19.62 -17.30 -11.43
N ALA A 285 19.52 -18.40 -10.67
CA ALA A 285 20.34 -18.56 -9.47
C ALA A 285 21.84 -18.66 -9.86
N VAL A 286 22.53 -17.53 -9.88
CA VAL A 286 23.98 -17.46 -10.00
C VAL A 286 24.51 -16.74 -8.77
N PRO A 287 25.24 -17.43 -7.88
CA PRO A 287 25.56 -18.87 -7.84
C PRO A 287 24.35 -19.78 -7.50
N ALA A 288 24.54 -21.09 -7.65
CA ALA A 288 23.56 -22.09 -7.20
C ALA A 288 23.27 -21.92 -5.69
N GLY A 289 21.98 -21.89 -5.32
CA GLY A 289 21.55 -21.64 -3.95
C GLY A 289 21.43 -20.16 -3.57
N ALA A 290 21.68 -19.23 -4.52
CA ALA A 290 21.39 -17.81 -4.31
C ALA A 290 19.91 -17.57 -3.99
N LYS A 291 19.64 -16.71 -3.00
CA LYS A 291 18.32 -16.40 -2.47
C LYS A 291 17.88 -15.00 -2.89
N TRP A 292 17.22 -14.90 -4.03
CA TRP A 292 16.72 -13.61 -4.53
C TRP A 292 15.38 -13.25 -3.91
N ARG A 293 15.18 -11.97 -3.57
CA ARG A 293 13.89 -11.46 -3.08
C ARG A 293 12.84 -11.58 -4.17
N LEU A 294 13.15 -11.07 -5.35
CA LEU A 294 12.26 -11.09 -6.51
C LEU A 294 12.56 -12.27 -7.42
N GLY A 295 12.41 -13.50 -6.92
CA GLY A 295 12.84 -14.76 -7.54
C GLY A 295 12.50 -14.93 -9.03
N ASN A 296 11.38 -14.38 -9.49
CA ASN A 296 10.89 -14.45 -10.87
C ASN A 296 11.02 -13.13 -11.66
N ALA A 297 11.67 -12.10 -11.13
CA ALA A 297 11.90 -10.84 -11.84
C ALA A 297 12.64 -11.08 -13.16
N GLN A 298 12.18 -10.41 -14.22
CA GLN A 298 12.66 -10.57 -15.58
C GLN A 298 13.21 -9.27 -16.14
N ALA A 299 14.17 -9.36 -17.05
CA ALA A 299 14.58 -8.22 -17.86
C ALA A 299 13.40 -7.71 -18.70
N THR A 300 13.22 -6.39 -18.74
CA THR A 300 12.19 -5.70 -19.54
C THR A 300 12.67 -5.34 -20.94
N THR A 301 13.99 -5.32 -21.13
CA THR A 301 14.66 -4.86 -22.34
C THR A 301 15.92 -5.66 -22.58
N VAL A 302 16.13 -6.05 -23.83
CA VAL A 302 17.43 -6.48 -24.36
C VAL A 302 17.77 -5.49 -25.44
N SER A 303 18.95 -4.86 -25.37
CA SER A 303 19.32 -3.85 -26.34
C SER A 303 20.66 -4.11 -27.01
N GLN A 304 20.67 -3.95 -28.32
CA GLN A 304 21.87 -3.92 -29.13
C GLN A 304 22.23 -2.48 -29.46
N TYR A 305 23.43 -2.06 -29.05
CA TYR A 305 24.03 -0.80 -29.47
C TYR A 305 24.53 -0.93 -30.91
N ALA A 306 24.00 -0.13 -31.83
CA ALA A 306 24.30 -0.21 -33.27
C ALA A 306 24.98 1.05 -33.81
N TYR A 307 25.03 2.14 -33.04
CA TYR A 307 25.58 3.41 -33.47
C TYR A 307 27.12 3.34 -33.48
N ARG A 308 27.73 3.44 -34.68
CA ARG A 308 29.19 3.41 -34.96
C ARG A 308 29.92 2.08 -34.73
N ASP A 309 29.26 1.07 -34.14
CA ASP A 309 29.77 -0.31 -34.11
C ASP A 309 29.44 -1.05 -35.42
N TRP A 310 30.39 -1.07 -36.34
CA TRP A 310 30.25 -1.67 -37.67
C TRP A 310 30.16 -3.20 -37.67
N HIS A 311 30.42 -3.83 -36.52
CA HIS A 311 30.66 -5.26 -36.40
C HIS A 311 29.40 -6.11 -36.19
N CYS A 312 28.30 -5.54 -35.68
CA CYS A 312 27.08 -6.27 -35.36
C CYS A 312 25.82 -5.53 -35.85
N ARG A 313 25.37 -5.89 -37.06
CA ARG A 313 24.21 -5.29 -37.77
C ARG A 313 22.95 -6.16 -37.66
N ALA A 314 22.04 -6.04 -38.64
CA ALA A 314 20.87 -6.89 -38.81
C ALA A 314 21.12 -8.43 -38.88
N ALA A 315 22.35 -8.94 -38.79
CA ALA A 315 22.61 -10.38 -38.64
C ALA A 315 22.54 -10.83 -37.17
N CYS A 316 22.91 -9.95 -36.24
CA CYS A 316 23.18 -10.32 -34.84
C CYS A 316 21.92 -10.59 -34.03
N ALA A 317 20.96 -9.67 -34.03
CA ALA A 317 19.71 -9.93 -33.34
C ALA A 317 18.74 -10.83 -34.14
N ASN A 318 18.93 -11.03 -35.45
CA ASN A 318 18.28 -12.12 -36.17
C ASN A 318 18.71 -13.47 -35.59
N ALA A 319 20.01 -13.63 -35.31
CA ALA A 319 20.52 -14.82 -34.65
C ALA A 319 20.00 -14.92 -33.20
N TRP A 320 19.94 -13.83 -32.43
CA TRP A 320 19.36 -13.86 -31.08
C TRP A 320 17.85 -14.16 -31.07
N GLU A 321 17.10 -13.62 -32.03
CA GLU A 321 15.67 -13.89 -32.19
C GLU A 321 15.44 -15.33 -32.63
N ALA A 322 16.25 -15.84 -33.56
CA ALA A 322 16.22 -17.25 -33.96
C ALA A 322 16.54 -18.17 -32.78
N GLU A 323 17.54 -17.84 -31.96
CA GLU A 323 17.90 -18.61 -30.76
C GLU A 323 16.81 -18.56 -29.69
N ALA A 324 16.21 -17.39 -29.44
CA ALA A 324 15.06 -17.27 -28.56
C ALA A 324 13.89 -18.12 -29.07
N THR A 325 13.61 -18.09 -30.38
CA THR A 325 12.56 -18.89 -31.02
C THR A 325 12.84 -20.39 -30.94
N GLU A 326 14.08 -20.83 -31.20
CA GLU A 326 14.51 -22.23 -31.11
C GLU A 326 14.43 -22.76 -29.68
N ALA A 327 14.78 -21.94 -28.70
CA ALA A 327 14.61 -22.24 -27.27
C ALA A 327 13.12 -22.21 -26.83
N GLY A 328 12.17 -21.99 -27.74
CA GLY A 328 10.73 -21.97 -27.47
C GLY A 328 10.27 -20.71 -26.72
N GLN A 329 10.98 -19.60 -26.88
CA GLN A 329 10.80 -18.39 -26.08
C GLN A 329 10.44 -17.20 -26.95
N ASP A 330 9.20 -16.71 -26.82
CA ASP A 330 8.78 -15.46 -27.47
C ASP A 330 9.17 -14.26 -26.59
N PHE A 331 10.35 -13.70 -26.83
CA PHE A 331 10.84 -12.48 -26.18
C PHE A 331 10.90 -11.29 -27.13
N SER A 332 10.17 -11.39 -28.23
CA SER A 332 10.16 -10.48 -29.36
C SER A 332 9.81 -9.03 -28.97
N ASN A 333 9.03 -8.84 -27.90
CA ASN A 333 8.64 -7.54 -27.35
C ASN A 333 9.69 -6.88 -26.43
N LYS A 334 10.74 -7.60 -26.02
CA LYS A 334 11.81 -7.09 -25.14
C LYS A 334 12.99 -6.53 -25.93
N PHE A 335 13.14 -6.89 -27.21
CA PHE A 335 14.24 -6.42 -28.05
C PHE A 335 14.06 -4.96 -28.47
N VAL A 336 15.08 -4.15 -28.20
CA VAL A 336 15.14 -2.73 -28.57
C VAL A 336 16.45 -2.45 -29.30
N TRP A 337 16.34 -1.96 -30.54
CA TRP A 337 17.50 -1.57 -31.32
C TRP A 337 17.95 -0.16 -30.98
N TYR A 338 19.12 0.03 -30.39
CA TYR A 338 19.64 1.38 -30.13
C TYR A 338 20.32 1.91 -31.39
N GLY A 339 19.51 2.55 -32.23
CA GLY A 339 19.89 2.89 -33.60
C GLY A 339 20.74 4.15 -33.72
N CYS A 340 20.64 5.07 -32.76
CA CYS A 340 21.33 6.35 -32.85
C CYS A 340 21.47 7.03 -31.50
N ASP A 341 22.70 7.46 -31.19
CA ASP A 341 23.07 8.06 -29.92
C ASP A 341 23.31 9.57 -30.05
N GLU A 342 22.47 10.37 -29.38
CA GLU A 342 22.55 11.82 -29.20
C GLU A 342 23.03 12.60 -30.44
N PRO A 343 22.39 12.43 -31.61
CA PRO A 343 22.81 13.13 -32.81
C PRO A 343 22.66 14.64 -32.61
N ASN A 344 23.69 15.41 -32.94
CA ASN A 344 23.60 16.87 -32.90
C ASN A 344 22.66 17.40 -34.00
N ASP A 345 22.46 18.71 -34.01
CA ASP A 345 21.55 19.36 -34.96
C ASP A 345 22.07 19.40 -36.41
N SER A 346 23.18 18.74 -36.75
CA SER A 346 23.74 18.74 -38.10
C SER A 346 23.02 17.77 -39.03
N ALA A 347 22.74 18.21 -40.25
CA ALA A 347 22.15 17.34 -41.27
C ALA A 347 23.04 16.13 -41.61
N THR A 348 24.35 16.26 -41.46
CA THR A 348 25.33 15.19 -41.72
C THR A 348 25.21 14.05 -40.71
N GLU A 349 25.04 14.37 -39.44
CA GLU A 349 24.86 13.35 -38.40
C GLU A 349 23.52 12.64 -38.55
N TRP A 350 22.46 13.39 -38.84
CA TRP A 350 21.14 12.81 -39.13
C TRP A 350 21.10 11.96 -40.41
N ALA A 351 21.86 12.33 -41.45
CA ALA A 351 22.04 11.51 -42.65
C ALA A 351 22.76 10.18 -42.37
N THR A 352 23.53 10.11 -41.28
CA THR A 352 24.16 8.87 -40.79
C THR A 352 23.19 8.09 -39.90
N CYS A 353 22.54 8.77 -38.97
CA CYS A 353 21.61 8.25 -37.97
C CYS A 353 20.37 7.56 -38.57
N ALA A 354 19.70 8.21 -39.54
CA ALA A 354 18.42 7.74 -40.04
C ALA A 354 18.48 6.34 -40.70
N PRO A 355 19.46 6.03 -41.58
CA PRO A 355 19.63 4.68 -42.10
C PRO A 355 19.81 3.59 -41.02
N PHE A 356 20.60 3.85 -39.97
CA PHE A 356 20.82 2.88 -38.89
C PHE A 356 19.58 2.66 -38.03
N ALA A 357 18.85 3.73 -37.72
CA ALA A 357 17.60 3.62 -36.99
C ALA A 357 16.50 2.90 -37.81
N ASN A 358 16.50 3.05 -39.14
CA ASN A 358 15.57 2.38 -40.05
C ASN A 358 15.93 0.90 -40.32
N GLU A 359 17.19 0.50 -40.08
CA GLU A 359 17.68 -0.85 -40.36
C GLU A 359 16.88 -1.90 -39.58
N ALA A 360 16.62 -1.68 -38.28
CA ALA A 360 15.87 -2.63 -37.45
C ALA A 360 14.42 -2.80 -37.88
N LYS A 361 13.76 -1.72 -38.30
CA LYS A 361 12.40 -1.80 -38.84
C LYS A 361 12.37 -2.56 -40.17
N THR A 362 13.32 -2.27 -41.05
CA THR A 362 13.39 -2.87 -42.40
C THR A 362 13.81 -4.32 -42.37
N ALA A 363 14.78 -4.68 -41.53
CA ALA A 363 15.34 -6.02 -41.46
C ALA A 363 14.58 -6.95 -40.49
N TRP A 364 14.08 -6.43 -39.36
CA TRP A 364 13.56 -7.23 -38.25
C TRP A 364 12.15 -6.85 -37.78
N ASN A 365 11.54 -5.79 -38.33
CA ASN A 365 10.27 -5.24 -37.84
C ASN A 365 10.29 -4.93 -36.31
N ARG A 366 11.43 -4.51 -35.76
CA ARG A 366 11.60 -4.17 -34.34
C ARG A 366 11.61 -2.67 -34.10
N PRO A 367 11.18 -2.19 -32.91
CA PRO A 367 11.30 -0.78 -32.55
C PRO A 367 12.77 -0.38 -32.41
N SER A 368 13.09 0.77 -32.99
CA SER A 368 14.39 1.43 -32.83
C SER A 368 14.28 2.57 -31.83
N MET A 369 15.23 2.60 -30.89
CA MET A 369 15.44 3.62 -29.88
C MET A 369 16.45 4.66 -30.37
N VAL A 370 16.09 5.94 -30.23
CA VAL A 370 16.93 7.09 -30.59
C VAL A 370 16.95 8.09 -29.43
N THR A 371 18.15 8.42 -28.94
CA THR A 371 18.32 9.46 -27.92
C THR A 371 18.32 10.84 -28.56
N ALA A 372 17.13 11.45 -28.71
CA ALA A 372 16.99 12.78 -29.30
C ALA A 372 15.71 13.47 -28.80
N THR A 373 15.61 14.78 -29.03
CA THR A 373 14.36 15.53 -28.85
C THR A 373 13.45 15.41 -30.06
N ILE A 374 12.14 15.62 -29.88
CA ILE A 374 11.19 15.64 -31.01
C ILE A 374 11.47 16.81 -31.96
N GLY A 375 11.99 17.93 -31.45
CA GLY A 375 12.39 19.07 -32.25
C GLY A 375 13.53 18.72 -33.22
N GLN A 376 14.55 18.00 -32.73
CA GLN A 376 15.66 17.54 -33.57
C GLN A 376 15.19 16.57 -34.65
N LEU A 377 14.31 15.63 -34.28
CA LEU A 377 13.70 14.69 -35.22
C LEU A 377 12.90 15.43 -36.32
N ASN A 378 12.10 16.43 -35.93
CA ASN A 378 11.27 17.23 -36.85
C ASN A 378 12.07 18.15 -37.76
N ALA A 379 13.10 18.82 -37.24
CA ALA A 379 13.85 19.85 -37.96
C ALA A 379 14.77 19.27 -39.05
N ARG A 380 15.07 17.97 -39.00
CA ARG A 380 16.09 17.33 -39.85
C ARG A 380 15.56 16.16 -40.68
N ALA A 381 14.25 16.09 -40.89
CA ALA A 381 13.63 15.27 -41.94
C ALA A 381 14.08 15.73 -43.34
N GLY A 382 15.29 15.32 -43.73
CA GLY A 382 15.85 15.56 -45.07
C GLY A 382 15.30 14.58 -46.12
N PRO A 383 15.91 14.50 -47.32
CA PRO A 383 15.48 13.61 -48.41
C PRO A 383 15.48 12.11 -48.05
N ALA A 384 16.16 11.72 -46.97
CA ALA A 384 16.19 10.36 -46.43
C ALA A 384 14.96 10.01 -45.56
N GLY A 385 14.11 10.99 -45.24
CA GLY A 385 12.96 10.84 -44.33
C GLY A 385 13.34 10.88 -42.85
N MET A 386 12.34 11.04 -41.97
CA MET A 386 12.52 10.82 -40.53
C MET A 386 12.92 9.37 -40.27
N PRO A 387 13.83 9.10 -39.30
CA PRO A 387 13.99 7.74 -38.82
C PRO A 387 12.66 7.23 -38.26
N ASP A 388 12.28 6.02 -38.68
CA ASP A 388 11.11 5.29 -38.23
C ASP A 388 11.38 4.69 -36.83
N THR A 389 11.61 5.57 -35.86
CA THR A 389 11.98 5.22 -34.48
C THR A 389 10.76 4.90 -33.63
N GLY A 390 10.69 3.67 -33.12
CA GLY A 390 9.60 3.25 -32.23
C GLY A 390 9.69 3.88 -30.84
N ILE A 391 10.90 4.24 -30.38
CA ILE A 391 11.15 4.73 -29.03
C ILE A 391 12.00 6.00 -29.11
N LEU A 392 11.45 7.14 -28.71
CA LEU A 392 12.20 8.40 -28.63
C LEU A 392 12.62 8.66 -27.18
N VAL A 393 13.89 9.02 -26.98
CA VAL A 393 14.49 9.13 -25.64
C VAL A 393 15.15 10.49 -25.41
N PRO A 394 14.40 11.56 -25.13
CA PRO A 394 14.99 12.83 -24.75
C PRO A 394 15.67 12.75 -23.37
N PRO A 395 16.78 13.48 -23.16
CA PRO A 395 17.26 13.79 -21.83
C PRO A 395 16.16 14.44 -20.98
N ILE A 396 16.10 14.13 -19.68
CA ILE A 396 15.08 14.68 -18.78
C ILE A 396 15.07 16.22 -18.75
N ASN A 397 16.24 16.83 -18.93
CA ASN A 397 16.34 18.28 -18.96
C ASN A 397 15.93 18.91 -20.30
N ARG A 398 15.55 18.10 -21.30
CA ARG A 398 15.03 18.49 -22.62
C ARG A 398 13.54 18.18 -22.82
N ILE A 399 12.93 17.40 -21.92
CA ILE A 399 11.46 17.26 -21.89
C ILE A 399 10.79 18.43 -21.15
N HIS A 400 11.50 19.10 -20.24
CA HIS A 400 10.99 20.25 -19.51
C HIS A 400 12.14 21.18 -19.04
N ASP A 401 12.70 22.02 -19.92
CA ASP A 401 13.82 22.89 -19.55
C ASP A 401 13.40 24.00 -18.57
N LYS A 402 14.38 24.51 -17.81
CA LYS A 402 14.22 25.72 -16.99
C LYS A 402 13.96 26.97 -17.85
N PRO A 403 13.31 28.02 -17.29
CA PRO A 403 13.12 29.29 -17.97
C PRO A 403 14.43 29.88 -18.52
N GLY A 404 14.37 30.47 -19.73
CA GLY A 404 15.52 31.09 -20.38
C GLY A 404 16.38 30.16 -21.23
N GLN A 405 16.07 28.86 -21.26
CA GLN A 405 16.68 27.89 -22.18
C GLN A 405 15.88 27.76 -23.48
N LEU A 406 16.47 27.11 -24.49
CA LEU A 406 15.90 26.94 -25.82
C LEU A 406 14.54 26.21 -25.81
N LEU A 407 14.40 25.19 -24.97
CA LEU A 407 13.19 24.37 -24.84
C LEU A 407 12.49 24.63 -23.48
N ALA A 408 12.52 25.88 -23.01
CA ALA A 408 11.94 26.27 -21.73
C ALA A 408 10.48 25.86 -21.57
N GLY A 409 10.16 25.25 -20.42
CA GLY A 409 8.83 24.77 -20.07
C GLY A 409 8.56 23.33 -20.54
N ASP A 410 7.39 22.82 -20.19
CA ASP A 410 6.97 21.45 -20.51
C ASP A 410 6.83 21.22 -22.03
N GLN A 411 7.68 20.35 -22.57
CA GLN A 411 7.67 19.97 -23.98
C GLN A 411 6.76 18.79 -24.27
N ARG A 412 6.19 18.12 -23.27
CA ARG A 412 5.35 16.92 -23.44
C ARG A 412 4.24 17.07 -24.50
N PRO A 413 3.52 18.21 -24.60
CA PRO A 413 2.50 18.39 -25.65
C PRO A 413 3.05 18.27 -27.07
N THR A 414 4.33 18.59 -27.30
CA THR A 414 4.97 18.49 -28.63
C THR A 414 5.19 17.05 -29.08
N TYR A 415 5.14 16.08 -28.15
CA TYR A 415 5.28 14.65 -28.42
C TYR A 415 3.94 13.94 -28.68
N ASN A 416 2.80 14.62 -28.46
CA ASN A 416 1.46 14.00 -28.59
C ASN A 416 1.20 13.42 -29.99
N ALA A 417 1.64 14.11 -31.04
CA ALA A 417 1.47 13.61 -32.41
C ALA A 417 2.30 12.34 -32.68
N PHE A 418 3.50 12.26 -32.11
CA PHE A 418 4.35 11.08 -32.19
C PHE A 418 3.71 9.91 -31.44
N LEU A 419 3.31 10.12 -30.20
CA LEU A 419 2.72 9.08 -29.34
C LEU A 419 1.30 8.65 -29.75
N GLY A 420 0.58 9.49 -30.50
CA GLY A 420 -0.69 9.10 -31.12
C GLY A 420 -0.55 8.05 -32.24
N THR A 421 0.68 7.74 -32.67
CA THR A 421 0.94 6.69 -33.66
C THR A 421 1.14 5.34 -32.96
N PRO A 422 0.41 4.28 -33.34
CA PRO A 422 0.56 2.96 -32.71
C PRO A 422 2.00 2.43 -32.75
N GLY A 423 2.46 1.91 -31.62
CA GLY A 423 3.82 1.35 -31.48
C GLY A 423 4.92 2.41 -31.28
N ARG A 424 4.56 3.66 -30.98
CA ARG A 424 5.49 4.70 -30.53
C ARG A 424 5.49 4.81 -29.01
N GLU A 425 6.69 4.98 -28.45
CA GLU A 425 6.94 5.08 -27.02
C GLU A 425 7.85 6.28 -26.72
N LEU A 426 7.66 6.90 -25.57
CA LEU A 426 8.55 7.92 -25.01
C LEU A 426 9.29 7.29 -23.84
N TRP A 427 10.62 7.37 -23.83
CA TRP A 427 11.43 6.99 -22.67
C TRP A 427 12.18 8.23 -22.15
N LEU A 428 12.56 8.24 -20.88
CA LEU A 428 13.34 9.33 -20.29
C LEU A 428 14.79 8.91 -20.08
N TYR A 429 15.71 9.86 -20.28
CA TYR A 429 17.14 9.61 -20.11
C TYR A 429 17.72 10.51 -19.02
N ALA A 430 18.20 9.88 -17.94
CA ALA A 430 19.10 10.52 -16.98
C ALA A 430 20.52 10.46 -17.54
N SER A 431 21.08 11.59 -17.94
CA SER A 431 22.43 11.66 -18.50
C SER A 431 23.29 12.65 -17.74
N CYS A 432 24.52 12.88 -18.20
CA CYS A 432 25.35 13.95 -17.68
C CYS A 432 24.72 15.34 -17.82
N LEU A 433 23.68 15.49 -18.64
CA LEU A 433 22.86 16.71 -18.71
C LEU A 433 21.95 16.93 -17.48
N SER A 434 22.01 16.04 -16.48
CA SER A 434 21.34 16.25 -15.19
C SER A 434 22.21 17.07 -14.22
N HIS A 435 23.54 16.98 -14.35
CA HIS A 435 24.53 17.58 -13.44
C HIS A 435 25.64 18.39 -14.14
N GLY A 436 25.75 18.31 -15.47
CA GLY A 436 26.75 18.96 -16.32
C GLY A 436 27.86 18.00 -16.79
N CYS A 437 28.10 17.91 -18.10
CA CYS A 437 28.95 16.88 -18.74
C CYS A 437 30.49 17.10 -18.67
N GLY A 438 31.03 17.67 -17.58
CA GLY A 438 32.48 17.68 -17.34
C GLY A 438 33.35 18.31 -18.46
N GLY A 439 32.90 19.42 -19.04
CA GLY A 439 33.59 20.14 -20.13
C GLY A 439 32.71 21.17 -20.84
N ASP A 440 31.39 20.97 -20.81
CA ASP A 440 30.42 21.87 -21.41
C ASP A 440 30.01 23.00 -20.45
N THR A 441 30.66 24.15 -20.61
CA THR A 441 30.00 25.41 -20.27
C THR A 441 28.98 25.74 -21.36
N PHE A 442 27.72 25.31 -21.20
CA PHE A 442 26.58 25.99 -21.86
C PHE A 442 26.38 27.43 -21.32
N GLY A 443 27.45 28.11 -20.87
CA GLY A 443 27.43 29.39 -20.17
C GLY A 443 26.59 29.41 -18.89
N SER A 444 26.05 28.28 -18.45
CA SER A 444 25.06 28.20 -17.38
C SER A 444 25.76 28.10 -16.02
N PRO A 445 25.31 28.84 -14.99
CA PRO A 445 25.87 28.75 -13.65
C PRO A 445 25.64 27.35 -13.06
N ILE A 446 26.48 26.91 -12.12
CA ILE A 446 26.35 25.60 -11.46
C ILE A 446 24.96 25.35 -10.88
N SER A 447 24.27 26.41 -10.43
CA SER A 447 22.89 26.35 -9.92
C SER A 447 21.83 26.00 -10.98
N TYR A 448 22.18 25.97 -12.26
CA TYR A 448 21.30 25.45 -13.31
C TYR A 448 21.05 23.95 -13.14
N TRP A 449 22.00 23.23 -12.57
CA TRP A 449 21.93 21.78 -12.41
C TRP A 449 21.19 21.35 -11.12
N ASP A 450 20.93 22.29 -10.21
CA ASP A 450 20.15 22.01 -9.01
C ASP A 450 18.75 21.46 -9.36
N GLY A 451 18.32 20.36 -8.73
CA GLY A 451 16.94 19.87 -8.77
C GLY A 451 16.55 18.94 -9.90
N TRP A 452 17.49 18.58 -10.78
CA TRP A 452 17.21 17.55 -11.79
C TRP A 452 17.26 16.14 -11.18
N PRO A 453 16.39 15.21 -11.64
CA PRO A 453 16.56 13.79 -11.38
C PRO A 453 17.92 13.32 -11.89
N GLY A 454 18.58 12.46 -11.12
CA GLY A 454 19.94 12.07 -11.39
C GLY A 454 20.46 11.11 -10.33
N TYR A 455 21.63 10.53 -10.61
CA TYR A 455 22.20 9.45 -9.81
C TYR A 455 23.54 9.80 -9.19
N ALA A 456 23.81 11.08 -8.91
CA ALA A 456 25.02 11.47 -8.21
C ALA A 456 25.00 11.03 -6.72
N VAL A 457 26.15 10.63 -6.19
CA VAL A 457 26.33 10.17 -4.80
C VAL A 457 26.07 11.29 -3.79
N ASP A 458 26.58 12.48 -4.10
CA ASP A 458 26.50 13.68 -3.28
C ASP A 458 25.25 14.53 -3.57
N ALA A 459 24.30 14.03 -4.35
CA ALA A 459 23.02 14.70 -4.59
C ALA A 459 21.96 14.38 -3.53
N PRO A 460 20.94 15.25 -3.36
CA PRO A 460 19.78 14.94 -2.53
C PRO A 460 19.10 13.63 -2.92
N ALA A 461 18.66 12.85 -1.92
CA ALA A 461 18.12 11.51 -2.09
C ALA A 461 16.97 11.40 -3.11
N VAL A 462 16.12 12.43 -3.16
CA VAL A 462 14.96 12.50 -4.05
C VAL A 462 15.35 12.37 -5.51
N GLN A 463 16.49 12.93 -5.93
CA GLN A 463 16.90 12.90 -7.34
C GLN A 463 17.02 11.45 -7.87
N SER A 464 17.52 10.53 -7.04
CA SER A 464 17.67 9.11 -7.41
C SER A 464 16.38 8.30 -7.42
N ARG A 465 15.29 8.82 -6.82
CA ARG A 465 13.96 8.19 -6.80
C ARG A 465 12.98 8.84 -7.80
N ALA A 466 13.29 10.05 -8.26
CA ALA A 466 12.37 10.89 -9.04
C ALA A 466 12.12 10.42 -10.48
N MET A 467 13.02 9.66 -11.10
CA MET A 467 12.89 9.29 -12.52
C MET A 467 11.59 8.53 -12.84
N SER A 468 11.15 7.63 -11.96
CA SER A 468 9.89 6.89 -12.15
C SER A 468 8.65 7.78 -11.98
N TRP A 469 8.72 8.80 -11.10
CA TRP A 469 7.67 9.81 -10.97
C TRP A 469 7.62 10.73 -12.21
N MET A 470 8.78 11.04 -12.79
CA MET A 470 8.85 11.78 -14.05
C MET A 470 8.32 10.96 -15.22
N ALA A 471 8.56 9.64 -15.22
CA ALA A 471 8.00 8.75 -16.21
C ALA A 471 6.46 8.78 -16.17
N TRP A 472 5.86 8.74 -14.97
CA TRP A 472 4.42 8.96 -14.82
C TRP A 472 3.98 10.32 -15.38
N ARG A 473 4.57 11.42 -14.87
CA ARG A 473 4.20 12.81 -15.23
C ARG A 473 4.20 13.07 -16.74
N TYR A 474 5.12 12.45 -17.47
CA TYR A 474 5.32 12.69 -18.89
C TYR A 474 4.85 11.51 -19.77
N ASP A 475 4.02 10.60 -19.26
CA ASP A 475 3.56 9.39 -19.98
C ASP A 475 4.71 8.58 -20.63
N ALA A 476 5.87 8.55 -19.98
CA ALA A 476 6.99 7.75 -20.47
C ALA A 476 6.80 6.29 -20.08
N THR A 477 7.10 5.39 -21.01
CA THR A 477 6.95 3.93 -20.83
C THR A 477 8.27 3.23 -20.52
N GLY A 478 9.37 3.99 -20.48
CA GLY A 478 10.65 3.45 -20.07
C GLY A 478 11.70 4.49 -19.71
N GLU A 479 12.85 3.96 -19.30
CA GLU A 479 13.97 4.74 -18.80
C GLU A 479 15.31 4.22 -19.34
N LEU A 480 16.17 5.14 -19.75
CA LEU A 480 17.53 4.88 -20.21
C LEU A 480 18.54 5.41 -19.20
N TYR A 481 19.60 4.63 -18.94
CA TYR A 481 20.80 5.11 -18.26
C TYR A 481 22.06 4.57 -18.94
N TRP A 482 23.03 5.46 -19.19
CA TRP A 482 24.14 5.19 -20.12
C TRP A 482 25.19 4.20 -19.62
N SER A 483 25.32 4.03 -18.31
CA SER A 483 26.30 3.12 -17.72
C SER A 483 25.99 2.82 -16.25
N VAL A 484 26.36 1.64 -15.75
CA VAL A 484 26.27 1.29 -14.31
C VAL A 484 27.59 0.88 -13.68
N ASN A 485 28.67 0.78 -14.46
CA ASN A 485 29.98 0.27 -14.03
C ASN A 485 31.18 1.11 -14.53
N ALA A 486 31.00 2.37 -14.92
CA ALA A 486 32.05 3.19 -15.55
C ALA A 486 33.30 3.37 -14.67
N ARG A 487 33.10 3.54 -13.36
CA ARG A 487 34.16 3.74 -12.35
C ARG A 487 34.13 2.69 -11.25
N LEU A 488 33.67 1.49 -11.58
CA LEU A 488 33.50 0.42 -10.61
C LEU A 488 34.82 0.01 -9.92
N ASP A 489 35.93 -0.01 -10.66
CA ASP A 489 37.25 -0.39 -10.14
C ASP A 489 37.90 0.67 -9.24
N SER A 490 37.42 1.91 -9.32
CA SER A 490 37.83 3.02 -8.46
C SER A 490 36.78 3.42 -7.43
N ALA A 491 35.72 2.62 -7.25
CA ALA A 491 34.56 3.00 -6.44
C ALA A 491 34.90 3.37 -4.99
N PHE A 492 35.90 2.72 -4.39
CA PHE A 492 36.36 3.00 -3.02
C PHE A 492 37.61 3.89 -2.95
N SER A 493 38.11 4.37 -4.09
CA SER A 493 39.24 5.29 -4.14
C SER A 493 38.78 6.73 -3.90
N SER A 494 39.62 7.54 -3.25
CA SER A 494 39.31 8.96 -3.01
C SER A 494 39.16 9.71 -4.34
N GLY A 495 38.01 10.35 -4.56
CA GLY A 495 37.63 10.97 -5.83
C GLY A 495 37.42 9.99 -6.99
N GLY A 496 37.45 8.68 -6.73
CA GLY A 496 37.45 7.65 -7.77
C GLY A 496 36.12 7.45 -8.48
N LEU A 497 35.04 8.02 -7.95
CA LEU A 497 33.70 7.94 -8.53
C LEU A 497 33.36 9.10 -9.47
N PHE A 498 34.20 10.13 -9.57
CA PHE A 498 33.90 11.27 -10.43
C PHE A 498 34.02 10.89 -11.92
N GLU A 499 32.90 10.98 -12.63
CA GLU A 499 32.79 10.66 -14.05
C GLU A 499 31.80 11.61 -14.71
N SER A 500 32.09 12.06 -15.93
CA SER A 500 31.17 12.88 -16.73
C SER A 500 30.53 14.06 -15.97
N GLY A 501 31.27 14.65 -15.02
CA GLY A 501 30.89 15.82 -14.23
C GLY A 501 30.16 15.56 -12.91
N ALA A 502 29.93 14.31 -12.50
CA ALA A 502 29.39 14.00 -11.18
C ALA A 502 30.01 12.77 -10.52
N ASN A 503 29.94 12.74 -9.19
CA ASN A 503 30.34 11.59 -8.38
C ASN A 503 29.31 10.47 -8.52
N GLY A 504 29.73 9.34 -9.08
CA GLY A 504 28.91 8.15 -9.26
C GLY A 504 28.12 8.12 -10.56
N ASP A 505 28.28 9.12 -11.44
CA ASP A 505 27.71 9.02 -12.78
C ASP A 505 28.32 7.83 -13.53
N GLY A 506 27.48 7.11 -14.25
CA GLY A 506 27.80 5.87 -14.90
C GLY A 506 28.10 4.70 -13.95
N THR A 507 27.95 4.83 -12.63
CA THR A 507 28.33 3.80 -11.63
C THR A 507 27.30 3.65 -10.53
N LEU A 508 26.46 2.61 -10.58
CA LEU A 508 25.38 2.34 -9.61
C LEU A 508 25.63 1.15 -8.68
N PHE A 509 26.74 0.45 -8.88
CA PHE A 509 27.16 -0.67 -8.03
C PHE A 509 28.52 -0.39 -7.40
N ALA A 510 28.87 -1.17 -6.38
CA ALA A 510 30.22 -1.21 -5.83
C ALA A 510 30.79 -2.65 -5.86
N PRO A 511 32.12 -2.83 -5.95
CA PRO A 511 32.72 -4.15 -5.96
C PRO A 511 32.92 -4.71 -4.54
N GLY A 512 32.27 -5.83 -4.22
CA GLY A 512 32.51 -6.58 -2.99
C GLY A 512 33.63 -7.59 -3.18
N THR A 513 34.87 -7.21 -2.87
CA THR A 513 36.02 -8.10 -2.85
C THR A 513 36.16 -8.81 -1.50
N VAL A 514 36.74 -10.00 -1.46
CA VAL A 514 37.01 -10.69 -0.18
C VAL A 514 37.80 -9.79 0.80
N ALA A 515 38.67 -8.92 0.28
CA ALA A 515 39.43 -7.98 1.09
C ALA A 515 38.57 -6.91 1.78
N ASN A 516 37.51 -6.40 1.13
CA ASN A 516 36.71 -5.30 1.68
C ASN A 516 35.42 -5.76 2.38
N ILE A 517 34.86 -6.92 2.03
CA ILE A 517 33.63 -7.45 2.63
C ILE A 517 33.83 -8.74 3.44
N GLY A 518 35.00 -9.38 3.40
CA GLY A 518 35.20 -10.70 4.01
C GLY A 518 34.44 -11.83 3.28
N GLY A 519 34.28 -12.97 3.94
CA GLY A 519 33.81 -14.21 3.31
C GLY A 519 34.89 -14.89 2.46
N THR A 520 34.49 -15.79 1.57
CA THR A 520 35.42 -16.50 0.66
C THR A 520 35.20 -16.16 -0.81
N ASN A 521 34.09 -15.53 -1.16
CA ASN A 521 33.72 -15.23 -2.54
C ASN A 521 33.45 -13.74 -2.74
N ALA A 522 33.93 -13.17 -3.84
CA ALA A 522 33.60 -11.81 -4.24
C ALA A 522 32.16 -11.73 -4.78
N ILE A 523 31.49 -10.58 -4.60
CA ILE A 523 30.10 -10.32 -5.02
C ILE A 523 29.92 -8.86 -5.45
N PRO A 524 28.95 -8.55 -6.33
CA PRO A 524 28.48 -7.17 -6.48
C PRO A 524 27.81 -6.67 -5.20
N LEU A 525 27.93 -5.37 -4.92
CA LEU A 525 27.23 -4.70 -3.82
C LEU A 525 26.20 -3.71 -4.36
N GLU A 526 25.04 -3.68 -3.69
CA GLU A 526 24.02 -2.66 -3.90
C GLU A 526 24.51 -1.30 -3.39
N THR A 527 24.01 -0.23 -4.00
CA THR A 527 24.19 1.14 -3.50
C THR A 527 22.86 1.67 -2.97
N VAL A 528 22.92 2.69 -2.12
CA VAL A 528 21.74 3.43 -1.67
C VAL A 528 20.96 4.01 -2.85
N ARG A 529 21.67 4.51 -3.88
CA ARG A 529 21.05 5.04 -5.10
C ARG A 529 20.27 3.98 -5.86
N LEU A 530 20.82 2.77 -6.01
CA LEU A 530 20.11 1.64 -6.65
C LEU A 530 18.83 1.27 -5.88
N LYS A 531 18.87 1.28 -4.55
CA LYS A 531 17.67 1.03 -3.72
C LYS A 531 16.63 2.13 -3.88
N ARG A 532 17.04 3.40 -3.99
CA ARG A 532 16.11 4.51 -4.24
C ARG A 532 15.50 4.47 -5.64
N ILE A 533 16.23 3.96 -6.64
CA ILE A 533 15.67 3.67 -7.96
C ILE A 533 14.60 2.57 -7.85
N ARG A 534 14.86 1.50 -7.10
CA ARG A 534 13.87 0.46 -6.80
C ARG A 534 12.62 1.07 -6.15
N ASP A 535 12.79 1.85 -5.09
CA ASP A 535 11.66 2.48 -4.38
C ASP A 535 10.82 3.36 -5.34
N GLY A 536 11.46 4.08 -6.27
CA GLY A 536 10.77 4.88 -7.29
C GLY A 536 9.98 4.01 -8.28
N ARG A 537 10.53 2.86 -8.67
CA ARG A 537 9.81 1.90 -9.52
C ARG A 537 8.63 1.28 -8.79
N GLU A 538 8.76 0.99 -7.49
CA GLU A 538 7.66 0.49 -6.66
C GLU A 538 6.55 1.55 -6.52
N ASP A 539 6.91 2.84 -6.36
CA ASP A 539 5.95 3.94 -6.44
C ASP A 539 5.17 3.94 -7.76
N TYR A 540 5.86 3.75 -8.88
CA TYR A 540 5.22 3.71 -10.20
C TYR A 540 4.26 2.52 -10.34
N GLU A 541 4.57 1.36 -9.76
CA GLU A 541 3.62 0.24 -9.74
C GLU A 541 2.39 0.53 -8.87
N LEU A 542 2.56 1.23 -7.74
CA LEU A 542 1.44 1.69 -6.91
C LEU A 542 0.55 2.68 -7.69
N MET A 543 1.16 3.62 -8.42
CA MET A 543 0.44 4.56 -9.30
C MET A 543 -0.34 3.82 -10.39
N LYS A 544 0.26 2.81 -11.03
CA LYS A 544 -0.42 1.96 -12.02
C LYS A 544 -1.57 1.17 -11.42
N TRP A 545 -1.39 0.65 -10.20
CA TRP A 545 -2.46 -0.03 -9.49
C TRP A 545 -3.63 0.93 -9.24
N LEU A 546 -3.37 2.13 -8.72
CA LEU A 546 -4.38 3.16 -8.46
C LEU A 546 -5.12 3.60 -9.74
N ASP A 547 -4.39 3.82 -10.83
CA ASP A 547 -4.98 4.15 -12.12
C ASP A 547 -5.88 3.03 -12.65
N GLY A 548 -5.48 1.77 -12.46
CA GLY A 548 -6.32 0.60 -12.74
C GLY A 548 -7.63 0.56 -11.93
N HIS A 549 -7.69 1.27 -10.80
CA HIS A 549 -8.88 1.46 -9.97
C HIS A 549 -9.61 2.79 -10.25
N GLY A 550 -9.30 3.45 -11.37
CA GLY A 550 -9.96 4.70 -11.77
C GLY A 550 -9.48 5.94 -11.01
N ARG A 551 -8.36 5.85 -10.28
CA ARG A 551 -7.77 6.96 -9.50
C ARG A 551 -6.67 7.72 -10.24
N GLY A 552 -6.53 7.53 -11.55
CA GLY A 552 -5.46 8.16 -12.35
C GLY A 552 -5.38 9.68 -12.18
N ALA A 553 -6.53 10.38 -12.18
CA ALA A 553 -6.55 11.84 -11.99
C ALA A 553 -6.09 12.29 -10.58
N ASP A 554 -6.33 11.47 -9.55
CA ASP A 554 -5.83 11.76 -8.20
C ASP A 554 -4.33 11.49 -8.10
N VAL A 555 -3.84 10.44 -8.76
CA VAL A 555 -2.42 10.17 -8.91
C VAL A 555 -1.73 11.35 -9.60
N ASP A 556 -2.28 11.83 -10.72
CA ASP A 556 -1.76 13.00 -11.44
C ASP A 556 -1.67 14.22 -10.52
N ALA A 557 -2.70 14.48 -9.71
CA ALA A 557 -2.69 15.60 -8.76
C ALA A 557 -1.60 15.46 -7.68
N VAL A 558 -1.36 14.24 -7.17
CA VAL A 558 -0.29 13.96 -6.21
C VAL A 558 1.08 14.17 -6.87
N VAL A 559 1.28 13.63 -8.06
CA VAL A 559 2.54 13.78 -8.82
C VAL A 559 2.79 15.24 -9.19
N ASP A 560 1.76 15.98 -9.63
CA ASP A 560 1.83 17.41 -9.94
C ASP A 560 2.19 18.26 -8.72
N THR A 561 1.67 17.89 -7.56
CA THR A 561 1.98 18.58 -6.30
C THR A 561 3.41 18.29 -5.84
N ALA A 562 3.83 17.02 -5.93
CA ALA A 562 5.17 16.59 -5.52
C ALA A 562 6.26 17.14 -6.44
N PHE A 563 5.98 17.19 -7.74
CA PHE A 563 6.92 17.61 -8.77
C PHE A 563 6.26 18.55 -9.79
N PRO A 564 6.04 19.83 -9.46
CA PRO A 564 5.43 20.79 -10.38
C PRO A 564 6.23 21.00 -11.68
N THR A 565 7.53 20.69 -11.67
CA THR A 565 8.41 20.71 -12.85
C THR A 565 9.38 19.53 -12.82
N ALA A 566 10.02 19.21 -13.95
CA ALA A 566 11.04 18.15 -13.97
C ALA A 566 12.25 18.46 -13.07
N TYR A 567 12.58 19.74 -12.87
CA TYR A 567 13.72 20.19 -12.07
C TYR A 567 13.34 20.59 -10.63
N SER A 568 12.22 20.06 -10.12
CA SER A 568 11.72 20.33 -8.77
C SER A 568 12.11 19.26 -7.75
N ALA A 569 12.97 18.30 -8.14
CA ALA A 569 13.41 17.19 -7.29
C ALA A 569 14.17 17.64 -6.03
N THR A 570 14.47 18.94 -5.91
CA THR A 570 15.12 19.52 -4.72
C THR A 570 14.52 20.86 -4.32
N SER A 571 13.23 21.12 -4.61
CA SER A 571 12.58 22.41 -4.34
C SER A 571 12.42 22.77 -2.84
N VAL A 572 13.40 22.52 -1.97
CA VAL A 572 14.09 23.52 -1.15
C VAL A 572 15.54 23.07 -0.85
N LYS A 573 16.52 23.98 -0.93
CA LYS A 573 17.90 23.83 -0.41
C LYS A 573 17.98 23.54 1.11
N ASP A 574 16.84 23.37 1.77
CA ASP A 574 16.69 23.27 3.22
C ASP A 574 16.39 21.83 3.71
N GLY A 575 16.50 20.82 2.83
CA GLY A 575 16.36 19.41 3.22
C GLY A 575 14.91 18.89 3.31
N THR A 576 13.92 19.64 2.82
CA THR A 576 12.49 19.26 2.86
C THR A 576 12.05 18.41 1.66
N GLY A 577 12.79 18.38 0.55
CA GLY A 577 12.39 17.64 -0.66
C GLY A 577 12.11 16.15 -0.40
N SER A 578 12.91 15.52 0.46
CA SER A 578 12.70 14.12 0.87
C SER A 578 11.40 13.93 1.66
N ALA A 579 11.06 14.88 2.55
CA ALA A 579 9.80 14.86 3.28
C ALA A 579 8.60 15.09 2.35
N SER A 580 8.75 15.95 1.33
CA SER A 580 7.71 16.17 0.31
C SER A 580 7.40 14.90 -0.48
N LEU A 581 8.45 14.20 -0.96
CA LEU A 581 8.24 12.95 -1.71
C LEU A 581 7.65 11.83 -0.83
N LEU A 582 8.09 11.71 0.42
CA LEU A 582 7.48 10.75 1.36
C LEU A 582 6.00 11.08 1.60
N SER A 583 5.66 12.35 1.81
CA SER A 583 4.26 12.79 1.95
C SER A 583 3.44 12.53 0.69
N ALA A 584 4.03 12.61 -0.50
CA ALA A 584 3.38 12.28 -1.75
C ALA A 584 3.11 10.77 -1.83
N ARG A 585 4.08 9.92 -1.47
CA ARG A 585 3.86 8.47 -1.35
C ARG A 585 2.78 8.15 -0.31
N ASP A 586 2.80 8.79 0.85
CA ASP A 586 1.76 8.61 1.88
C ASP A 586 0.37 8.98 1.35
N SER A 587 0.29 9.98 0.48
CA SER A 587 -0.95 10.33 -0.21
C SER A 587 -1.40 9.22 -1.17
N LEU A 588 -0.49 8.63 -1.96
CA LEU A 588 -0.82 7.46 -2.80
C LEU A 588 -1.28 6.26 -1.96
N LEU A 589 -0.62 5.99 -0.84
CA LEU A 589 -1.00 4.92 0.09
C LEU A 589 -2.36 5.20 0.73
N ALA A 590 -2.69 6.46 1.04
CA ALA A 590 -4.02 6.84 1.51
C ALA A 590 -5.11 6.62 0.45
N LEU A 591 -4.82 6.93 -0.82
CA LEU A 591 -5.71 6.58 -1.93
C LEU A 591 -5.88 5.06 -2.01
N ALA A 592 -4.79 4.29 -1.89
CA ALA A 592 -4.85 2.84 -1.94
C ALA A 592 -5.68 2.25 -0.80
N ARG A 593 -5.51 2.72 0.43
CA ARG A 593 -6.36 2.35 1.56
C ARG A 593 -7.84 2.68 1.30
N SER A 594 -8.13 3.81 0.66
CA SER A 594 -9.52 4.14 0.32
C SER A 594 -10.13 3.18 -0.70
N GLU A 595 -9.34 2.67 -1.64
CA GLU A 595 -9.78 1.66 -2.62
C GLU A 595 -9.92 0.27 -1.99
N LEU A 596 -9.04 -0.07 -1.05
CA LEU A 596 -9.09 -1.33 -0.32
C LEU A 596 -10.22 -1.37 0.73
N GLY A 597 -10.80 -0.21 1.08
CA GLY A 597 -11.75 -0.06 2.18
C GLY A 597 -11.04 0.12 3.52
N ALA A 598 -11.76 0.64 4.53
CA ALA A 598 -11.19 0.80 5.86
C ALA A 598 -10.76 -0.57 6.42
N GLU A 599 -9.47 -0.76 6.67
CA GLU A 599 -8.98 -1.92 7.42
C GLU A 599 -9.57 -1.89 8.84
N THR A 600 -10.63 -2.68 9.03
CA THR A 600 -10.97 -3.31 10.31
C THR A 600 -11.27 -4.78 9.97
N THR A 601 -10.29 -5.69 10.04
CA THR A 601 -9.86 -6.51 11.19
C THR A 601 -10.67 -7.78 11.50
N ALA A 602 -11.70 -8.13 10.71
CA ALA A 602 -12.31 -9.48 10.64
C ALA A 602 -13.51 -9.44 9.69
N ASP A 603 -13.60 -10.38 8.75
CA ASP A 603 -14.71 -10.48 7.80
C ASP A 603 -15.64 -11.66 8.08
N VAL A 604 -15.20 -12.64 8.87
CA VAL A 604 -15.97 -13.86 9.17
C VAL A 604 -15.92 -14.14 10.66
N ALA A 605 -17.08 -14.31 11.29
CA ALA A 605 -17.18 -14.92 12.62
C ALA A 605 -17.59 -16.39 12.49
N PHE A 606 -17.06 -17.26 13.33
CA PHE A 606 -17.36 -18.69 13.32
C PHE A 606 -17.19 -19.29 14.72
N SER A 607 -17.71 -20.49 14.95
CA SER A 607 -17.55 -21.24 16.20
C SER A 607 -16.49 -22.33 16.02
N SER A 608 -15.62 -22.54 17.00
CA SER A 608 -14.57 -23.57 16.94
C SER A 608 -14.42 -24.30 18.28
N ASP A 609 -14.20 -25.61 18.26
CA ASP A 609 -13.94 -26.42 19.46
C ASP A 609 -12.44 -26.63 19.75
N ARG A 610 -11.56 -25.88 19.07
CA ARG A 610 -10.09 -26.02 19.14
C ARG A 610 -9.49 -25.85 20.53
N ASP A 611 -10.20 -25.18 21.44
CA ASP A 611 -9.79 -24.93 22.83
C ASP A 611 -10.48 -25.87 23.85
N GLY A 612 -11.20 -26.91 23.38
CA GLY A 612 -11.81 -27.97 24.20
C GLY A 612 -13.31 -27.82 24.46
N ASN A 613 -13.87 -26.63 24.22
CA ASN A 613 -15.30 -26.33 24.12
C ASN A 613 -15.50 -25.37 22.93
N LEU A 614 -16.76 -25.19 22.50
CA LEU A 614 -17.08 -24.28 21.40
C LEU A 614 -16.98 -22.83 21.86
N GLU A 615 -16.18 -22.07 21.13
CA GLU A 615 -15.90 -20.65 21.34
C GLU A 615 -16.02 -19.89 20.02
N LEU A 616 -16.32 -18.60 20.09
CA LEU A 616 -16.38 -17.75 18.90
C LEU A 616 -15.00 -17.26 18.51
N TYR A 617 -14.73 -17.34 17.22
CA TYR A 617 -13.54 -16.78 16.58
C TYR A 617 -13.95 -15.85 15.46
N THR A 618 -13.04 -14.96 15.11
CA THR A 618 -13.11 -14.16 13.89
C THR A 618 -11.87 -14.35 13.05
N MET A 619 -12.01 -14.19 11.74
CA MET A 619 -10.90 -14.23 10.78
C MET A 619 -11.16 -13.29 9.60
N GLU A 620 -10.13 -13.06 8.80
CA GLU A 620 -10.23 -12.37 7.51
C GLU A 620 -10.85 -13.28 6.42
N ASP A 621 -11.32 -12.69 5.32
CA ASP A 621 -11.98 -13.43 4.22
C ASP A 621 -11.06 -14.37 3.41
N ASP A 622 -9.76 -14.35 3.73
CA ASP A 622 -8.71 -15.23 3.22
C ASP A 622 -8.30 -16.33 4.22
N GLY A 623 -8.93 -16.37 5.40
CA GLY A 623 -8.65 -17.34 6.47
C GLY A 623 -7.51 -16.93 7.41
N GLY A 624 -6.87 -15.80 7.15
CA GLY A 624 -5.83 -15.19 7.97
C GLY A 624 -6.34 -14.63 9.30
N VAL A 625 -5.39 -14.39 10.22
CA VAL A 625 -5.59 -13.80 11.56
C VAL A 625 -6.85 -14.31 12.28
N GLN A 626 -6.77 -15.52 12.84
CA GLN A 626 -7.88 -16.09 13.61
C GLN A 626 -7.80 -15.67 15.08
N THR A 627 -8.77 -14.90 15.54
CA THR A 627 -8.82 -14.31 16.89
C THR A 627 -9.98 -14.89 17.68
N ARG A 628 -9.72 -15.40 18.88
CA ARG A 628 -10.76 -15.87 19.82
C ARG A 628 -11.46 -14.67 20.46
N LEU A 629 -12.78 -14.63 20.41
CA LEU A 629 -13.60 -13.57 21.01
C LEU A 629 -14.19 -13.93 22.36
N THR A 630 -14.46 -15.21 22.61
CA THR A 630 -15.11 -15.68 23.85
C THR A 630 -14.24 -16.69 24.61
N ASP A 631 -14.38 -16.73 25.93
CA ASP A 631 -13.75 -17.73 26.80
C ASP A 631 -14.70 -18.03 27.97
N ASP A 632 -15.61 -18.99 27.78
CA ASP A 632 -16.64 -19.35 28.76
C ASP A 632 -16.83 -20.88 28.81
N PRO A 633 -17.01 -21.51 29.99
CA PRO A 633 -17.27 -22.95 30.07
C PRO A 633 -18.54 -23.43 29.33
N ALA A 634 -19.51 -22.54 29.08
CA ALA A 634 -20.66 -22.83 28.24
C ALA A 634 -20.28 -22.81 26.75
N ALA A 635 -20.97 -23.59 25.92
CA ALA A 635 -20.73 -23.56 24.48
C ALA A 635 -21.26 -22.25 23.87
N ASP A 636 -20.40 -21.54 23.15
CA ASP A 636 -20.73 -20.36 22.37
C ASP A 636 -20.86 -20.74 20.89
N ARG A 637 -22.03 -20.47 20.29
CA ARG A 637 -22.41 -20.93 18.94
C ARG A 637 -23.24 -19.91 18.17
N PHE A 638 -23.33 -20.11 16.86
CA PHE A 638 -24.19 -19.33 15.95
C PHE A 638 -23.94 -17.81 16.06
N PRO A 639 -22.72 -17.33 15.77
CA PRO A 639 -22.46 -15.90 15.70
C PRO A 639 -23.26 -15.29 14.55
N ALA A 640 -23.78 -14.09 14.78
CA ALA A 640 -24.52 -13.30 13.80
C ALA A 640 -24.09 -11.83 13.88
N TRP A 641 -23.48 -11.31 12.82
CA TRP A 641 -23.05 -9.93 12.71
C TRP A 641 -24.23 -8.97 12.59
N SER A 642 -24.16 -7.85 13.30
CA SER A 642 -25.10 -6.75 13.09
C SER A 642 -24.83 -6.05 11.75
N PRO A 643 -25.86 -5.48 11.08
CA PRO A 643 -25.75 -4.86 9.74
C PRO A 643 -24.69 -3.75 9.59
N ASP A 644 -24.31 -3.13 10.69
CA ASP A 644 -23.28 -2.08 10.80
C ASP A 644 -21.87 -2.62 11.05
N GLY A 645 -21.73 -3.94 11.23
CA GLY A 645 -20.49 -4.64 11.51
C GLY A 645 -19.88 -4.29 12.87
N GLN A 646 -20.65 -3.70 13.80
CA GLN A 646 -20.16 -3.23 15.10
C GLN A 646 -20.47 -4.18 16.26
N ARG A 647 -21.40 -5.12 16.09
CA ARG A 647 -21.83 -6.04 17.13
C ARG A 647 -21.97 -7.46 16.58
N ILE A 648 -21.86 -8.43 17.49
CA ILE A 648 -22.12 -9.84 17.21
C ILE A 648 -23.16 -10.32 18.22
N ALA A 649 -24.23 -10.94 17.73
CA ALA A 649 -25.16 -11.71 18.54
C ALA A 649 -24.78 -13.20 18.48
N TRP A 650 -24.96 -13.94 19.57
CA TRP A 650 -24.70 -15.38 19.55
C TRP A 650 -25.52 -16.12 20.61
N THR A 651 -25.42 -17.45 20.59
CA THR A 651 -26.02 -18.33 21.60
C THR A 651 -24.95 -18.81 22.57
N ARG A 652 -25.11 -18.51 23.86
CA ARG A 652 -24.31 -19.10 24.95
C ARG A 652 -25.17 -20.06 25.75
N GLY A 653 -24.90 -21.37 25.65
CA GLY A 653 -25.72 -22.38 26.29
C GLY A 653 -27.18 -22.36 25.80
N SER A 654 -28.10 -21.77 26.60
CA SER A 654 -29.53 -21.62 26.28
C SER A 654 -29.97 -20.18 26.00
N ASP A 655 -29.04 -19.23 26.08
CA ASP A 655 -29.35 -17.80 26.16
C ASP A 655 -28.76 -17.06 24.95
N LEU A 656 -29.40 -15.95 24.57
CA LEU A 656 -28.92 -15.04 23.53
C LEU A 656 -28.12 -13.91 24.14
N TRP A 657 -26.95 -13.68 23.56
CA TRP A 657 -26.02 -12.64 23.99
C TRP A 657 -25.66 -11.73 22.84
N VAL A 658 -25.22 -10.51 23.17
CA VAL A 658 -24.66 -9.53 22.22
C VAL A 658 -23.39 -8.90 22.80
N MET A 659 -22.40 -8.67 21.94
CA MET A 659 -21.10 -8.07 22.27
C MET A 659 -20.68 -7.11 21.16
N ALA A 660 -19.68 -6.29 21.43
CA ALA A 660 -19.01 -5.50 20.40
C ALA A 660 -18.20 -6.41 19.45
N ALA A 661 -17.94 -5.92 18.24
CA ALA A 661 -17.20 -6.63 17.19
C ALA A 661 -15.82 -7.16 17.62
N ASP A 662 -15.19 -6.50 18.59
CA ASP A 662 -13.88 -6.86 19.15
C ASP A 662 -13.95 -7.88 20.30
N GLY A 663 -15.13 -8.44 20.56
CA GLY A 663 -15.38 -9.40 21.65
C GLY A 663 -15.64 -8.75 23.01
N THR A 664 -15.61 -7.42 23.11
CA THR A 664 -15.80 -6.73 24.39
C THR A 664 -17.28 -6.50 24.73
N SER A 665 -17.54 -6.19 26.01
CA SER A 665 -18.86 -5.80 26.51
C SER A 665 -20.00 -6.80 26.24
N PRO A 666 -19.83 -8.10 26.55
CA PRO A 666 -20.89 -9.10 26.37
C PRO A 666 -22.08 -8.84 27.31
N VAL A 667 -23.30 -8.89 26.77
CA VAL A 667 -24.57 -8.68 27.48
C VAL A 667 -25.53 -9.83 27.17
N ASN A 668 -26.14 -10.42 28.22
CA ASN A 668 -27.21 -11.41 28.07
C ASN A 668 -28.53 -10.70 27.76
N LEU A 669 -29.08 -10.88 26.56
CA LEU A 669 -30.35 -10.29 26.14
C LEU A 669 -31.57 -11.04 26.65
N SER A 670 -31.39 -12.30 27.04
CA SER A 670 -32.47 -13.21 27.43
C SER A 670 -32.46 -13.55 28.93
N GLU A 671 -31.80 -12.73 29.74
CA GLU A 671 -31.70 -12.97 31.18
C GLU A 671 -33.09 -13.14 31.82
N GLY A 672 -33.29 -14.25 32.52
CA GLY A 672 -34.55 -14.56 33.20
C GLY A 672 -35.62 -15.24 32.33
N ILE A 673 -35.31 -15.59 31.08
CA ILE A 673 -36.18 -16.42 30.24
C ILE A 673 -35.82 -17.90 30.47
N ALA A 674 -36.80 -18.70 30.87
CA ALA A 674 -36.58 -20.12 31.22
C ALA A 674 -36.53 -21.07 30.02
N ASP A 675 -36.92 -20.60 28.84
CA ASP A 675 -36.93 -21.38 27.60
C ASP A 675 -35.55 -21.38 26.93
N THR A 676 -35.27 -22.33 26.03
CA THR A 676 -34.02 -22.34 25.26
C THR A 676 -34.15 -21.44 24.04
N LEU A 677 -33.25 -20.47 23.90
CA LEU A 677 -33.17 -19.57 22.75
C LEU A 677 -31.88 -19.86 21.98
N SER A 678 -31.92 -19.75 20.65
CA SER A 678 -30.75 -20.01 19.80
C SER A 678 -30.88 -19.40 18.41
N LYS A 679 -29.78 -19.40 17.65
CA LYS A 679 -29.72 -19.05 16.21
C LYS A 679 -30.27 -17.64 15.94
N PRO A 680 -29.65 -16.59 16.52
CA PRO A 680 -30.06 -15.22 16.29
C PRO A 680 -29.74 -14.77 14.86
N ALA A 681 -30.57 -13.89 14.30
CA ALA A 681 -30.27 -13.14 13.07
C ALA A 681 -30.77 -11.71 13.20
N TRP A 682 -30.00 -10.75 12.69
CA TRP A 682 -30.30 -9.32 12.81
C TRP A 682 -31.24 -8.82 11.72
N SER A 683 -32.22 -7.99 12.10
CA SER A 683 -32.94 -7.17 11.12
C SER A 683 -31.97 -6.22 10.41
N LYS A 684 -32.24 -5.88 9.14
CA LYS A 684 -31.34 -5.07 8.30
C LYS A 684 -31.01 -3.68 8.87
N ASP A 685 -31.88 -3.12 9.71
CA ASP A 685 -31.69 -1.84 10.40
C ASP A 685 -30.96 -1.97 11.75
N GLY A 686 -30.61 -3.19 12.17
CA GLY A 686 -29.91 -3.47 13.43
C GLY A 686 -30.76 -3.24 14.68
N SER A 687 -32.07 -3.02 14.53
CA SER A 687 -32.97 -2.68 15.63
C SER A 687 -33.58 -3.89 16.34
N GLN A 688 -33.64 -5.05 15.66
CA GLN A 688 -34.26 -6.27 16.15
C GLN A 688 -33.42 -7.53 15.85
N LEU A 689 -33.68 -8.57 16.64
CA LEU A 689 -33.19 -9.92 16.43
C LEU A 689 -34.37 -10.85 16.20
N VAL A 690 -34.27 -11.74 15.22
CA VAL A 690 -35.11 -12.94 15.10
C VAL A 690 -34.32 -14.15 15.60
N PHE A 691 -35.00 -15.11 16.22
CA PHE A 691 -34.34 -16.25 16.83
C PHE A 691 -35.30 -17.44 17.00
N VAL A 692 -34.74 -18.61 17.24
CA VAL A 692 -35.48 -19.81 17.60
C VAL A 692 -35.72 -19.83 19.11
N ARG A 693 -36.97 -20.03 19.52
CA ARG A 693 -37.35 -20.25 20.92
C ARG A 693 -37.99 -21.64 21.06
N ARG A 694 -37.41 -22.48 21.91
CA ARG A 694 -37.95 -23.80 22.24
C ARG A 694 -38.88 -23.71 23.44
N THR A 695 -40.18 -23.81 23.20
CA THR A 695 -41.21 -23.76 24.25
C THR A 695 -42.05 -25.03 24.22
N GLY A 696 -42.26 -25.68 25.37
CA GLY A 696 -43.15 -26.85 25.46
C GLY A 696 -42.74 -28.05 24.57
N GLY A 697 -41.46 -28.14 24.18
CA GLY A 697 -40.92 -29.18 23.30
C GLY A 697 -41.01 -28.89 21.80
N HIS A 698 -41.38 -27.66 21.41
CA HIS A 698 -41.48 -27.23 20.01
C HIS A 698 -40.62 -26.00 19.73
N ASP A 699 -40.11 -25.90 18.50
CA ASP A 699 -39.30 -24.77 18.03
C ASP A 699 -40.13 -23.78 17.22
N GLU A 700 -40.15 -22.54 17.69
CA GLU A 700 -40.88 -21.43 17.10
C GLU A 700 -39.94 -20.27 16.74
N ILE A 701 -40.34 -19.43 15.80
CA ILE A 701 -39.59 -18.24 15.43
C ILE A 701 -40.15 -17.03 16.17
N TRP A 702 -39.29 -16.36 16.92
CA TRP A 702 -39.60 -15.20 17.73
C TRP A 702 -38.73 -14.02 17.33
N ARG A 703 -39.13 -12.82 17.76
CA ARG A 703 -38.34 -11.60 17.61
C ARG A 703 -38.23 -10.86 18.92
N MET A 704 -37.19 -10.06 19.07
CA MET A 704 -36.97 -9.11 20.15
C MET A 704 -36.23 -7.87 19.64
N ASN A 705 -36.24 -6.80 20.41
CA ASN A 705 -35.40 -5.65 20.14
C ASN A 705 -33.94 -5.96 20.46
N ALA A 706 -33.01 -5.20 19.87
CA ALA A 706 -31.57 -5.33 20.09
C ALA A 706 -31.13 -5.11 21.56
N ASP A 707 -32.00 -4.56 22.40
CA ASP A 707 -31.80 -4.35 23.84
C ASP A 707 -32.41 -5.47 24.72
N GLY A 708 -32.95 -6.53 24.10
CA GLY A 708 -33.62 -7.65 24.78
C GLY A 708 -35.11 -7.40 25.09
N GLY A 709 -35.61 -6.18 24.86
CA GLY A 709 -37.03 -5.84 25.07
C GLY A 709 -37.96 -6.34 23.96
N GLY A 710 -39.28 -6.18 24.16
CA GLY A 710 -40.26 -6.29 23.06
C GLY A 710 -40.45 -7.69 22.47
N ILE A 711 -40.16 -8.76 23.22
CA ILE A 711 -40.27 -10.15 22.76
C ILE A 711 -41.68 -10.46 22.23
N ALA A 712 -41.76 -10.94 20.99
CA ALA A 712 -43.02 -11.31 20.34
C ALA A 712 -42.83 -12.49 19.37
N ALA A 713 -43.86 -13.31 19.22
CA ALA A 713 -43.82 -14.43 18.29
C ALA A 713 -43.96 -13.95 16.83
N VAL A 714 -43.21 -14.56 15.92
CA VAL A 714 -43.32 -14.36 14.46
C VAL A 714 -44.04 -15.55 13.83
N VAL A 715 -43.68 -16.77 14.23
CA VAL A 715 -44.31 -18.01 13.77
C VAL A 715 -44.64 -18.90 14.98
N THR A 716 -45.92 -19.20 15.18
CA THR A 716 -46.42 -20.12 16.21
C THR A 716 -47.19 -21.28 15.58
N PHE A 717 -47.16 -22.47 16.19
CA PHE A 717 -47.96 -23.61 15.74
C PHE A 717 -49.00 -24.03 16.77
N ALA A 718 -50.22 -24.36 16.29
CA ALA A 718 -51.30 -24.87 17.14
C ALA A 718 -51.23 -26.40 17.37
N ALA A 719 -50.35 -27.12 16.66
CA ALA A 719 -50.28 -28.58 16.66
C ALA A 719 -48.90 -29.09 17.12
N ALA A 720 -48.89 -30.14 17.94
CA ALA A 720 -47.67 -30.78 18.41
C ALA A 720 -46.91 -31.46 17.27
N GLY A 721 -45.61 -31.15 17.13
CA GLY A 721 -44.72 -31.75 16.13
C GLY A 721 -44.51 -30.91 14.87
N ALA A 722 -44.72 -29.60 14.92
CA ALA A 722 -44.31 -28.67 13.87
C ALA A 722 -43.20 -27.75 14.43
N ASN A 723 -41.99 -27.87 13.88
CA ASN A 723 -40.84 -27.06 14.27
C ASN A 723 -40.41 -26.14 13.11
N SER A 724 -39.92 -24.95 13.44
CA SER A 724 -39.27 -24.02 12.51
C SER A 724 -37.87 -23.68 13.00
N TYR A 725 -36.92 -23.67 12.07
CA TYR A 725 -35.50 -23.59 12.37
C TYR A 725 -34.79 -22.54 11.51
N ASP A 726 -33.63 -22.08 12.01
CA ASP A 726 -32.66 -21.20 11.34
C ASP A 726 -33.31 -20.01 10.60
N PRO A 727 -33.90 -19.06 11.35
CA PRO A 727 -34.48 -17.88 10.74
C PRO A 727 -33.37 -16.94 10.24
N THR A 728 -33.49 -16.46 9.01
CA THR A 728 -32.74 -15.32 8.48
C THR A 728 -33.74 -14.21 8.12
N VAL A 729 -33.32 -12.95 8.19
CA VAL A 729 -34.23 -11.81 8.05
C VAL A 729 -33.61 -10.68 7.23
N ASN A 730 -34.40 -10.04 6.37
CA ASN A 730 -34.02 -8.82 5.65
C ASN A 730 -34.79 -7.59 6.19
N ALA A 731 -35.06 -6.58 5.35
CA ALA A 731 -35.84 -5.40 5.74
C ALA A 731 -37.26 -5.70 6.27
N SER A 732 -37.90 -6.80 5.82
CA SER A 732 -39.26 -7.13 6.27
C SER A 732 -39.64 -8.61 6.21
N ASP A 733 -38.80 -9.46 5.62
CA ASP A 733 -39.08 -10.88 5.41
C ASP A 733 -38.18 -11.73 6.28
N VAL A 734 -38.79 -12.70 6.96
CA VAL A 734 -38.14 -13.78 7.68
C VAL A 734 -38.27 -15.04 6.85
N VAL A 735 -37.15 -15.67 6.54
CA VAL A 735 -37.07 -16.95 5.85
C VAL A 735 -36.58 -18.01 6.83
N PHE A 736 -37.21 -19.17 6.82
CA PHE A 736 -36.94 -20.27 7.73
C PHE A 736 -37.32 -21.60 7.07
N TYR A 737 -36.83 -22.72 7.58
CA TYR A 737 -37.29 -24.05 7.15
C TYR A 737 -38.11 -24.75 8.23
N SER A 738 -38.98 -25.64 7.78
CA SER A 738 -39.82 -26.49 8.64
C SER A 738 -39.18 -27.85 8.92
N GLN A 739 -39.71 -28.61 9.88
CA GLN A 739 -39.29 -29.99 10.13
C GLN A 739 -39.33 -30.93 8.92
N ALA A 740 -40.12 -30.62 7.89
CA ALA A 740 -40.16 -31.38 6.65
C ALA A 740 -39.01 -31.03 5.66
N GLY A 741 -38.18 -30.04 5.97
CA GLY A 741 -37.17 -29.51 5.05
C GLY A 741 -37.77 -28.56 3.99
N ASP A 742 -38.97 -28.03 4.22
CA ASP A 742 -39.59 -27.03 3.34
C ASP A 742 -39.23 -25.61 3.79
N LEU A 743 -38.87 -24.73 2.85
CA LEU A 743 -38.58 -23.31 3.08
C LEU A 743 -39.82 -22.44 2.99
N TYR A 744 -40.00 -21.57 3.97
CA TYR A 744 -41.10 -20.61 4.07
C TYR A 744 -40.57 -19.19 4.21
N ARG A 745 -41.35 -18.23 3.72
CA ARG A 745 -41.16 -16.80 3.95
C ARG A 745 -42.37 -16.24 4.69
N VAL A 746 -42.15 -15.38 5.66
CA VAL A 746 -43.19 -14.66 6.41
C VAL A 746 -42.74 -13.22 6.65
N ASN A 747 -43.66 -12.28 6.76
CA ASN A 747 -43.29 -10.94 7.17
C ASN A 747 -42.81 -10.92 8.64
N LEU A 748 -41.90 -10.02 9.01
CA LEU A 748 -41.38 -9.86 10.37
C LEU A 748 -42.49 -9.65 11.42
N SER A 749 -43.64 -9.08 11.00
CA SER A 749 -44.85 -8.96 11.83
C SER A 749 -45.55 -10.29 12.14
N GLY A 750 -45.20 -11.38 11.46
CA GLY A 750 -45.83 -12.70 11.54
C GLY A 750 -46.96 -12.94 10.52
N THR A 751 -47.19 -11.99 9.60
CA THR A 751 -48.28 -12.07 8.61
C THR A 751 -47.80 -12.56 7.23
N GLY A 752 -48.72 -13.10 6.43
CA GLY A 752 -48.44 -13.40 5.01
C GLY A 752 -47.46 -14.55 4.78
N ARG A 753 -47.50 -15.60 5.61
CA ARG A 753 -46.64 -16.79 5.42
C ARG A 753 -46.93 -17.47 4.08
N THR A 754 -45.90 -17.64 3.26
CA THR A 754 -45.95 -18.31 1.95
C THR A 754 -44.83 -19.33 1.80
N PRO A 755 -45.09 -20.49 1.17
CA PRO A 755 -44.03 -21.43 0.81
C PRO A 755 -43.09 -20.83 -0.26
N VAL A 756 -41.80 -21.10 -0.16
CA VAL A 756 -40.78 -20.70 -1.15
C VAL A 756 -40.30 -21.91 -1.93
N LEU A 757 -39.79 -22.94 -1.24
CA LEU A 757 -39.42 -24.23 -1.81
C LEU A 757 -40.08 -25.34 -0.99
N THR A 758 -40.85 -26.20 -1.65
CA THR A 758 -41.56 -27.33 -1.02
C THR A 758 -41.49 -28.57 -1.90
N GLY A 759 -41.39 -29.78 -1.33
CA GLY A 759 -41.51 -31.01 -2.12
C GLY A 759 -40.71 -32.21 -1.60
N ALA A 760 -40.20 -33.04 -2.52
CA ALA A 760 -39.48 -34.29 -2.23
C ALA A 760 -37.99 -34.10 -1.84
N THR A 761 -37.55 -32.86 -1.64
CA THR A 761 -36.19 -32.48 -1.26
C THR A 761 -36.20 -31.88 0.13
N VAL A 762 -35.07 -31.97 0.83
CA VAL A 762 -34.86 -31.31 2.13
C VAL A 762 -33.98 -30.07 1.87
N ASP A 763 -34.57 -28.90 2.03
CA ASP A 763 -33.97 -27.56 1.84
C ASP A 763 -33.85 -26.86 3.21
N GLU A 764 -32.63 -26.69 3.71
CA GLU A 764 -32.36 -26.29 5.11
C GLU A 764 -31.34 -25.13 5.19
N VAL A 765 -31.30 -24.48 6.36
CA VAL A 765 -30.35 -23.41 6.74
C VAL A 765 -30.25 -22.28 5.70
N PRO A 766 -31.36 -21.54 5.49
CA PRO A 766 -31.38 -20.45 4.53
C PRO A 766 -30.57 -19.24 5.03
N ASP A 767 -29.90 -18.57 4.10
CA ASP A 767 -29.32 -17.25 4.30
C ASP A 767 -29.72 -16.28 3.18
N LEU A 768 -29.81 -14.99 3.49
CA LEU A 768 -30.27 -13.94 2.55
C LEU A 768 -29.12 -13.00 2.19
N GLY A 769 -28.92 -12.80 0.88
CA GLY A 769 -27.99 -11.76 0.41
C GLY A 769 -28.45 -10.36 0.82
N ASN A 770 -27.51 -9.42 0.97
CA ASN A 770 -27.73 -8.05 1.43
C ASN A 770 -28.78 -7.30 0.59
N GLY A 771 -28.84 -7.58 -0.72
CA GLY A 771 -29.87 -7.03 -1.61
C GLY A 771 -31.30 -7.52 -1.34
N GLY A 772 -31.48 -8.54 -0.49
CA GLY A 772 -32.76 -9.15 -0.13
C GLY A 772 -33.47 -9.88 -1.27
N LYS A 773 -32.79 -10.10 -2.40
CA LYS A 773 -33.34 -10.69 -3.64
C LYS A 773 -32.87 -12.12 -3.90
N ARG A 774 -31.76 -12.53 -3.27
CA ARG A 774 -31.14 -13.84 -3.40
C ARG A 774 -31.13 -14.56 -2.05
N MET A 775 -31.15 -15.88 -2.10
CA MET A 775 -31.00 -16.73 -0.94
C MET A 775 -30.04 -17.89 -1.23
N ALA A 776 -29.28 -18.28 -0.21
CA ALA A 776 -28.46 -19.47 -0.17
C ALA A 776 -29.14 -20.48 0.75
N PHE A 777 -28.99 -21.77 0.47
CA PHE A 777 -29.55 -22.83 1.30
C PHE A 777 -28.86 -24.16 1.01
N SER A 778 -28.89 -25.06 1.97
CA SER A 778 -28.37 -26.42 1.80
C SER A 778 -29.47 -27.35 1.35
N ARG A 779 -29.17 -28.24 0.41
CA ARG A 779 -30.16 -29.15 -0.18
C ARG A 779 -29.67 -30.60 -0.23
N SER A 780 -30.56 -31.51 0.17
CA SER A 780 -30.43 -32.96 -0.03
C SER A 780 -31.58 -33.52 -0.89
N ASN A 781 -31.24 -34.41 -1.82
CA ASN A 781 -32.23 -35.19 -2.58
C ASN A 781 -32.63 -36.44 -1.79
N ASN A 782 -33.90 -36.55 -1.38
CA ASN A 782 -34.49 -37.63 -0.56
C ASN A 782 -34.13 -37.64 0.94
N GLY A 783 -33.61 -36.54 1.50
CA GLY A 783 -33.37 -36.40 2.94
C GLY A 783 -32.22 -37.25 3.49
N ALA A 784 -31.33 -37.71 2.61
CA ALA A 784 -30.11 -38.43 2.96
C ALA A 784 -28.88 -37.68 2.43
N THR A 785 -27.78 -37.71 3.18
CA THR A 785 -26.48 -37.13 2.78
C THR A 785 -26.05 -37.65 1.40
N PRO A 786 -25.35 -36.84 0.58
CA PRO A 786 -24.78 -35.52 0.90
C PRO A 786 -25.76 -34.34 0.77
N TYR A 787 -25.45 -33.25 1.47
CA TYR A 787 -26.01 -31.91 1.23
C TYR A 787 -25.06 -31.08 0.38
N ASP A 788 -25.60 -30.33 -0.59
CA ASP A 788 -24.85 -29.32 -1.34
C ASP A 788 -25.38 -27.91 -1.05
N VAL A 789 -24.55 -26.88 -1.24
CA VAL A 789 -24.96 -25.47 -1.15
C VAL A 789 -25.55 -25.01 -2.48
N PHE A 790 -26.74 -24.43 -2.43
CA PHE A 790 -27.43 -23.84 -3.56
C PHE A 790 -27.67 -22.34 -3.36
N THR A 791 -27.76 -21.60 -4.46
CA THR A 791 -28.31 -20.24 -4.49
C THR A 791 -29.58 -20.18 -5.34
N SER A 792 -30.47 -19.24 -5.05
CA SER A 792 -31.66 -18.95 -5.85
C SER A 792 -32.17 -17.52 -5.60
N ARG A 793 -33.20 -17.09 -6.34
CA ARG A 793 -34.01 -15.93 -5.96
C ARG A 793 -34.91 -16.24 -4.78
N LEU A 794 -35.36 -15.20 -4.07
CA LEU A 794 -36.26 -15.33 -2.91
C LEU A 794 -37.64 -15.95 -3.22
N ASP A 795 -37.99 -16.08 -4.50
CA ASP A 795 -39.20 -16.79 -4.97
C ASP A 795 -38.93 -18.26 -5.36
N GLY A 796 -37.71 -18.74 -5.15
CA GLY A 796 -37.26 -20.10 -5.49
C GLY A 796 -36.82 -20.30 -6.94
N THR A 797 -36.84 -19.26 -7.79
CA THR A 797 -36.40 -19.32 -9.20
C THR A 797 -34.87 -19.13 -9.35
N ASP A 798 -34.32 -19.37 -10.55
CA ASP A 798 -32.88 -19.26 -10.85
C ASP A 798 -31.99 -20.01 -9.84
N ARG A 799 -32.30 -21.29 -9.64
CA ARG A 799 -31.59 -22.14 -8.69
C ARG A 799 -30.29 -22.69 -9.29
N HIS A 800 -29.17 -22.50 -8.59
CA HIS A 800 -27.84 -22.97 -8.98
C HIS A 800 -27.23 -23.81 -7.85
N ASN A 801 -26.72 -25.01 -8.17
CA ASN A 801 -25.92 -25.80 -7.24
C ASN A 801 -24.48 -25.29 -7.30
N LEU A 802 -23.95 -24.79 -6.18
CA LEU A 802 -22.62 -24.21 -6.11
C LEU A 802 -21.52 -25.25 -5.83
N THR A 803 -21.82 -26.31 -5.07
CA THR A 803 -20.79 -27.25 -4.59
C THR A 803 -20.78 -28.62 -5.28
N ALA A 804 -21.68 -28.85 -6.25
CA ALA A 804 -21.80 -30.10 -7.02
C ALA A 804 -20.50 -30.69 -7.61
N THR A 805 -19.48 -29.86 -7.90
CA THR A 805 -18.27 -30.25 -8.63
C THR A 805 -16.96 -29.71 -8.05
N SER A 806 -17.00 -28.94 -6.96
CA SER A 806 -15.92 -28.00 -6.57
C SER A 806 -15.36 -28.19 -5.15
N ALA A 807 -16.06 -28.91 -4.25
CA ALA A 807 -15.65 -29.13 -2.86
C ALA A 807 -15.30 -30.60 -2.54
N GLY A 808 -14.29 -31.17 -3.22
CA GLY A 808 -13.68 -32.44 -2.77
C GLY A 808 -14.37 -33.76 -3.14
N GLY A 809 -15.37 -33.75 -4.02
CA GLY A 809 -15.92 -34.94 -4.68
C GLY A 809 -17.33 -35.34 -4.22
N ALA A 810 -18.04 -36.09 -5.08
CA ALA A 810 -19.41 -36.53 -4.81
C ALA A 810 -19.51 -37.32 -3.48
N GLY A 811 -20.25 -36.80 -2.50
CA GLY A 811 -20.50 -37.47 -1.21
C GLY A 811 -20.17 -36.68 0.07
N VAL A 812 -19.71 -35.42 -0.03
CA VAL A 812 -19.39 -34.55 1.10
C VAL A 812 -20.61 -33.69 1.49
N ASN A 813 -20.78 -33.38 2.78
CA ASN A 813 -21.81 -32.44 3.23
C ASN A 813 -21.28 -31.00 3.19
N ASP A 814 -22.03 -30.10 2.56
CA ASP A 814 -21.78 -28.66 2.56
C ASP A 814 -23.00 -27.92 3.13
N LEU A 815 -22.81 -27.24 4.26
CA LEU A 815 -23.87 -26.69 5.10
C LEU A 815 -23.60 -25.25 5.55
N HIS A 816 -24.62 -24.56 6.07
CA HIS A 816 -24.50 -23.26 6.76
C HIS A 816 -23.80 -22.18 5.91
N ALA A 817 -24.33 -21.97 4.71
CA ALA A 817 -23.80 -20.93 3.82
C ALA A 817 -24.24 -19.53 4.29
N SER A 818 -23.32 -18.58 4.32
CA SER A 818 -23.59 -17.16 4.59
C SER A 818 -23.01 -16.28 3.46
N PHE A 819 -23.80 -15.30 3.01
CA PHE A 819 -23.40 -14.39 1.93
C PHE A 819 -22.42 -13.31 2.37
N SER A 820 -21.53 -12.99 1.45
CA SER A 820 -20.95 -11.65 1.29
C SER A 820 -21.96 -10.48 1.49
N PRO A 821 -21.57 -9.34 2.07
CA PRO A 821 -22.26 -8.05 1.97
C PRO A 821 -22.35 -7.52 0.53
N ASP A 822 -21.41 -7.90 -0.33
CA ASP A 822 -21.41 -7.61 -1.77
C ASP A 822 -22.25 -8.61 -2.60
N ASP A 823 -22.81 -9.66 -1.98
CA ASP A 823 -23.52 -10.78 -2.62
C ASP A 823 -22.69 -11.56 -3.68
N LEU A 824 -21.36 -11.39 -3.74
CA LEU A 824 -20.49 -12.01 -4.75
C LEU A 824 -19.85 -13.32 -4.30
N ARG A 825 -19.78 -13.60 -3.00
CA ARG A 825 -19.15 -14.78 -2.41
C ARG A 825 -20.02 -15.36 -1.30
N LEU A 826 -19.72 -16.60 -0.91
CA LEU A 826 -20.28 -17.25 0.26
C LEU A 826 -19.17 -17.92 1.05
N VAL A 827 -19.36 -17.96 2.37
CA VAL A 827 -18.68 -18.91 3.26
C VAL A 827 -19.65 -20.02 3.65
N PHE A 828 -19.15 -21.23 3.89
CA PHE A 828 -19.96 -22.39 4.26
C PHE A 828 -19.11 -23.41 5.02
N VAL A 829 -19.75 -24.33 5.73
CA VAL A 829 -19.10 -25.47 6.39
C VAL A 829 -18.99 -26.63 5.40
N SER A 830 -17.81 -27.19 5.24
CA SER A 830 -17.59 -28.40 4.45
C SER A 830 -16.90 -29.48 5.28
N PHE A 831 -17.28 -30.74 5.04
CA PHE A 831 -16.72 -31.92 5.73
C PHE A 831 -15.65 -32.64 4.90
N VAL A 832 -15.02 -31.96 3.94
CA VAL A 832 -13.89 -32.51 3.17
C VAL A 832 -12.75 -32.84 4.13
N GLY A 833 -12.36 -34.12 4.20
CA GLY A 833 -11.25 -34.57 5.05
C GLY A 833 -11.67 -35.20 6.39
N GLY A 834 -12.95 -35.13 6.76
CA GLY A 834 -13.53 -35.80 7.92
C GLY A 834 -13.91 -34.87 9.08
N ASP A 835 -13.29 -33.70 9.16
CA ASP A 835 -13.58 -32.64 10.13
C ASP A 835 -14.38 -31.51 9.46
N ALA A 836 -15.10 -30.71 10.26
CA ALA A 836 -15.86 -29.55 9.78
C ALA A 836 -14.92 -28.36 9.62
N GLU A 837 -14.84 -27.81 8.41
CA GLU A 837 -13.98 -26.67 8.09
C GLU A 837 -14.79 -25.56 7.42
N ILE A 838 -14.39 -24.30 7.61
CA ILE A 838 -14.97 -23.16 6.89
C ILE A 838 -14.35 -23.07 5.52
N TRP A 839 -15.18 -23.07 4.49
CA TRP A 839 -14.82 -22.91 3.09
C TRP A 839 -15.42 -21.64 2.53
N ARG A 840 -14.81 -21.14 1.47
CA ARG A 840 -15.30 -20.01 0.68
C ARG A 840 -15.51 -20.45 -0.77
N ILE A 841 -16.53 -19.89 -1.42
CA ILE A 841 -16.79 -20.05 -2.86
C ILE A 841 -17.37 -18.77 -3.44
N GLY A 842 -17.15 -18.51 -4.74
CA GLY A 842 -17.86 -17.47 -5.47
C GLY A 842 -19.36 -17.79 -5.57
N ALA A 843 -20.21 -16.76 -5.59
CA ALA A 843 -21.65 -16.93 -5.82
C ALA A 843 -21.97 -17.44 -7.25
N ASP A 844 -20.97 -17.45 -8.13
CA ASP A 844 -20.97 -18.08 -9.45
C ASP A 844 -20.54 -19.56 -9.43
N GLY A 845 -20.13 -20.08 -8.27
CA GLY A 845 -19.66 -21.45 -8.06
C GLY A 845 -18.17 -21.67 -8.32
N LEU A 846 -17.40 -20.61 -8.60
CA LEU A 846 -15.97 -20.71 -8.88
C LEU A 846 -15.10 -20.44 -7.63
N GLY A 847 -13.86 -20.96 -7.65
CA GLY A 847 -12.85 -20.62 -6.65
C GLY A 847 -13.10 -21.17 -5.24
N ALA A 848 -13.66 -22.38 -5.12
CA ALA A 848 -13.87 -23.02 -3.82
C ALA A 848 -12.53 -23.34 -3.12
N GLY A 849 -12.40 -23.01 -1.83
CA GLY A 849 -11.22 -23.31 -1.02
C GLY A 849 -11.48 -23.21 0.48
N ALA A 850 -10.74 -24.00 1.27
CA ALA A 850 -10.81 -23.96 2.73
C ALA A 850 -10.15 -22.68 3.28
N LEU A 851 -10.82 -22.01 4.21
CA LEU A 851 -10.30 -20.89 5.00
C LEU A 851 -9.70 -21.35 6.33
N THR A 852 -10.19 -22.47 6.86
CA THR A 852 -9.63 -23.14 8.03
C THR A 852 -9.07 -24.51 7.64
N SER A 853 -8.01 -24.94 8.32
CA SER A 853 -7.38 -26.24 8.10
C SER A 853 -6.69 -26.72 9.38
N ASN A 854 -7.46 -27.24 10.32
CA ASN A 854 -6.95 -27.72 11.59
C ASN A 854 -7.64 -29.06 11.96
N THR A 855 -7.58 -29.48 13.22
CA THR A 855 -8.19 -30.75 13.67
C THR A 855 -9.45 -30.54 14.52
N ALA A 856 -9.91 -29.30 14.61
CA ALA A 856 -11.10 -28.89 15.34
C ALA A 856 -12.28 -28.79 14.38
N GLY A 857 -13.50 -28.86 14.91
CA GLY A 857 -14.70 -28.55 14.16
C GLY A 857 -14.92 -27.04 14.11
N ASP A 858 -14.70 -26.43 12.94
CA ASP A 858 -15.02 -25.04 12.66
C ASP A 858 -16.39 -24.96 11.97
N MET A 859 -17.35 -24.26 12.59
CA MET A 859 -18.77 -24.28 12.21
C MET A 859 -19.42 -22.90 12.28
N ASP A 860 -20.64 -22.79 11.74
CA ASP A 860 -21.52 -21.62 11.85
C ASP A 860 -20.85 -20.29 11.38
N PRO A 861 -20.32 -20.23 10.15
CA PRO A 861 -19.68 -19.02 9.66
C PRO A 861 -20.73 -17.94 9.33
N ASP A 862 -20.43 -16.70 9.69
CA ASP A 862 -21.23 -15.54 9.34
C ASP A 862 -20.35 -14.36 8.92
N TRP A 863 -20.71 -13.67 7.85
CA TRP A 863 -19.93 -12.55 7.31
C TRP A 863 -20.22 -11.23 8.02
N ARG A 864 -19.16 -10.46 8.25
CA ARG A 864 -19.26 -9.11 8.74
C ARG A 864 -19.89 -8.22 7.67
N THR A 865 -21.03 -7.62 8.01
CA THR A 865 -21.73 -6.70 7.10
C THR A 865 -21.15 -5.30 7.17
N MET A 866 -20.50 -4.86 6.10
CA MET A 866 -20.17 -3.45 5.87
C MET A 866 -21.25 -2.79 5.01
N SER A 867 -22.38 -2.44 5.60
CA SER A 867 -23.20 -1.38 4.97
C SER A 867 -22.49 -0.05 5.21
N PRO A 868 -22.27 0.81 4.19
CA PRO A 868 -21.81 2.16 4.46
C PRO A 868 -22.78 2.80 5.45
N PRO A 869 -22.29 3.38 6.56
CA PRO A 869 -23.17 3.97 7.54
C PRO A 869 -23.98 5.05 6.84
N THR A 870 -25.30 4.90 6.81
CA THR A 870 -26.13 6.09 6.95
C THR A 870 -25.79 6.60 8.34
N PRO A 871 -25.18 7.78 8.51
CA PRO A 871 -24.72 8.19 9.82
C PRO A 871 -25.95 8.42 10.72
N ALA A 872 -26.26 7.43 11.55
CA ALA A 872 -27.16 7.61 12.66
C ALA A 872 -26.44 8.49 13.69
N TYR A 873 -26.92 9.71 13.89
CA TYR A 873 -26.40 10.63 14.91
C TYR A 873 -27.18 10.39 16.21
N PRO A 874 -26.70 9.57 17.16
CA PRO A 874 -27.47 9.13 18.33
C PRO A 874 -27.91 10.26 19.26
N CYS A 875 -27.30 11.45 19.15
CA CYS A 875 -27.73 12.65 19.89
C CYS A 875 -28.94 13.36 19.27
N LEU A 876 -29.21 13.12 17.98
CA LEU A 876 -30.35 13.69 17.26
C LEU A 876 -31.51 12.72 17.45
N THR A 877 -32.19 12.79 18.59
CA THR A 877 -33.47 12.08 18.74
C THR A 877 -34.40 12.54 17.63
N ASN A 878 -35.14 11.63 16.99
CA ASN A 878 -36.08 11.94 15.93
C ASN A 878 -37.54 11.93 16.44
N PRO A 879 -37.94 12.75 17.44
CA PRO A 879 -39.35 12.88 17.76
C PRO A 879 -40.03 13.72 16.66
N PRO A 880 -41.30 13.43 16.32
CA PRO A 880 -42.11 14.36 15.54
C PRO A 880 -42.17 15.70 16.30
N GLY A 881 -41.47 16.71 15.79
CA GLY A 881 -41.24 17.97 16.52
C GLY A 881 -42.54 18.76 16.73
N PRO A 882 -42.73 19.41 17.89
CA PRO A 882 -43.81 20.39 18.10
C PRO A 882 -43.64 21.62 17.17
N PRO A 883 -44.68 22.45 16.98
CA PRO A 883 -44.59 23.62 16.11
C PRO A 883 -43.43 24.54 16.51
N HIS A 884 -42.57 24.87 15.54
CA HIS A 884 -41.32 25.65 15.71
C HIS A 884 -41.48 27.05 16.35
N GLY A 885 -42.72 27.53 16.55
CA GLY A 885 -43.01 28.79 17.25
C GLY A 885 -42.62 30.08 16.54
N PHE A 886 -41.91 30.00 15.40
CA PHE A 886 -41.55 31.15 14.58
C PHE A 886 -42.73 31.72 13.78
N GLY A 887 -42.99 33.02 13.93
CA GLY A 887 -44.08 33.72 13.23
C GLY A 887 -43.78 34.08 11.78
N ASP A 888 -42.51 34.02 11.37
CA ASP A 888 -42.03 34.30 10.01
C ASP A 888 -41.83 33.04 9.16
N VAL A 889 -42.19 31.87 9.68
CA VAL A 889 -42.26 30.60 8.93
C VAL A 889 -43.74 30.28 8.71
N ALA A 890 -44.19 30.37 7.46
CA ALA A 890 -45.59 30.14 7.11
C ALA A 890 -46.00 28.68 7.36
N ALA A 891 -47.18 28.47 7.93
CA ALA A 891 -47.76 27.15 8.10
C ALA A 891 -47.95 26.47 6.72
N GLY A 892 -47.41 25.25 6.56
CA GLY A 892 -47.43 24.52 5.30
C GLY A 892 -46.36 24.94 4.29
N ALA A 893 -45.41 25.83 4.66
CA ALA A 893 -44.20 26.01 3.87
C ALA A 893 -43.43 24.67 3.82
N TYR A 894 -42.92 24.29 2.65
CA TYR A 894 -42.31 22.98 2.46
C TYR A 894 -41.06 22.71 3.31
N TYR A 895 -40.46 23.76 3.89
CA TYR A 895 -39.31 23.68 4.80
C TYR A 895 -39.73 23.81 6.28
N SER A 896 -41.02 23.93 6.58
CA SER A 896 -41.55 24.13 7.94
C SER A 896 -41.18 22.95 8.85
N ASP A 897 -41.31 21.72 8.34
CA ASP A 897 -40.95 20.50 9.09
C ASP A 897 -39.44 20.42 9.34
N SER A 898 -38.62 20.73 8.33
CA SER A 898 -37.17 20.82 8.51
C SER A 898 -36.79 21.88 9.55
N VAL A 899 -37.47 23.03 9.58
CA VAL A 899 -37.23 24.05 10.62
C VAL A 899 -37.63 23.54 12.01
N ALA A 900 -38.74 22.81 12.12
CA ALA A 900 -39.14 22.18 13.39
C ALA A 900 -38.10 21.17 13.86
N TRP A 901 -37.58 20.33 12.96
CA TRP A 901 -36.52 19.36 13.23
C TRP A 901 -35.23 20.04 13.72
N LEU A 902 -34.75 21.09 13.03
CA LEU A 902 -33.55 21.83 13.46
C LEU A 902 -33.69 22.40 14.88
N VAL A 903 -34.89 22.82 15.28
CA VAL A 903 -35.16 23.37 16.62
C VAL A 903 -35.23 22.25 17.66
N SER A 904 -35.98 21.18 17.40
CA SER A 904 -36.10 20.05 18.32
C SER A 904 -34.76 19.35 18.55
N SER A 905 -33.90 19.34 17.52
CA SER A 905 -32.55 18.78 17.55
C SER A 905 -31.50 19.73 18.15
N GLY A 906 -31.89 20.92 18.63
CA GLY A 906 -30.97 21.87 19.27
C GLY A 906 -29.95 22.55 18.34
N ILE A 907 -30.10 22.36 17.02
CA ILE A 907 -29.18 22.90 16.00
C ILE A 907 -29.30 24.43 15.96
N THR A 908 -30.51 24.97 16.05
CA THR A 908 -30.77 26.43 16.00
C THR A 908 -31.91 26.86 16.92
N SER A 909 -31.83 28.08 17.46
CA SER A 909 -32.92 28.75 18.19
C SER A 909 -33.55 29.91 17.40
N GLY A 910 -33.20 30.06 16.12
CA GLY A 910 -33.60 31.19 15.28
C GLY A 910 -32.61 32.36 15.33
N VAL A 911 -33.01 33.51 14.80
CA VAL A 911 -32.18 34.74 14.76
C VAL A 911 -32.64 35.81 15.76
N GLY A 912 -33.74 35.54 16.47
CA GLY A 912 -34.30 36.37 17.52
C GLY A 912 -35.57 35.74 18.08
N PRO A 913 -36.17 36.33 19.14
CA PRO A 913 -37.40 35.82 19.73
C PRO A 913 -38.52 35.67 18.69
N GLY A 914 -39.01 34.44 18.50
CA GLY A 914 -40.10 34.14 17.57
C GLY A 914 -39.78 34.34 16.07
N THR A 915 -38.50 34.47 15.70
CA THR A 915 -38.07 34.72 14.31
C THR A 915 -36.97 33.74 13.85
N PHE A 916 -37.21 33.01 12.74
CA PHE A 916 -36.22 32.11 12.13
C PHE A 916 -35.34 32.81 11.08
N GLY A 917 -35.90 33.77 10.35
CA GLY A 917 -35.30 34.46 9.22
C GLY A 917 -35.12 33.59 7.96
N PRO A 918 -36.16 32.94 7.39
CA PRO A 918 -36.01 31.99 6.27
C PRO A 918 -35.16 32.51 5.11
N SER A 919 -35.38 33.77 4.71
CA SER A 919 -34.72 34.40 3.56
C SER A 919 -33.35 35.01 3.87
N GLN A 920 -32.87 34.95 5.11
CA GLN A 920 -31.54 35.45 5.46
C GLN A 920 -30.46 34.51 4.94
N GLN A 921 -29.35 35.06 4.45
CA GLN A 921 -28.20 34.28 4.01
C GLN A 921 -27.45 33.69 5.20
N VAL A 922 -26.88 32.49 5.01
CA VAL A 922 -26.08 31.80 6.03
C VAL A 922 -24.60 32.15 5.86
N THR A 923 -23.97 32.68 6.91
CA THR A 923 -22.53 32.95 6.92
C THR A 923 -21.72 31.68 7.17
N ARG A 924 -20.43 31.69 6.82
CA ARG A 924 -19.52 30.56 7.10
C ARG A 924 -19.43 30.21 8.58
N ALA A 925 -19.41 31.22 9.46
CA ALA A 925 -19.46 31.01 10.91
C ALA A 925 -20.74 30.30 11.38
N GLN A 926 -21.90 30.69 10.85
CA GLN A 926 -23.18 30.03 11.15
C GLN A 926 -23.21 28.61 10.60
N MET A 927 -22.74 28.40 9.37
CA MET A 927 -22.68 27.08 8.75
C MET A 927 -21.78 26.13 9.55
N ALA A 928 -20.60 26.58 9.98
CA ALA A 928 -19.71 25.79 10.82
C ALA A 928 -20.41 25.31 12.09
N ALA A 929 -21.09 26.21 12.78
CA ALA A 929 -21.84 25.88 13.99
C ALA A 929 -22.99 24.89 13.71
N PHE A 930 -23.70 25.00 12.58
CA PHE A 930 -24.76 24.06 12.23
C PHE A 930 -24.23 22.66 11.93
N LEU A 931 -23.21 22.55 11.06
CA LEU A 931 -22.61 21.25 10.70
C LEU A 931 -22.03 20.54 11.93
N TRP A 932 -21.32 21.28 12.78
CA TRP A 932 -20.75 20.74 14.00
C TRP A 932 -21.82 20.23 14.98
N LYS A 933 -22.98 20.91 15.07
CA LYS A 933 -24.09 20.44 15.91
C LYS A 933 -24.83 19.23 15.33
N VAL A 934 -24.96 19.14 14.02
CA VAL A 934 -25.55 17.96 13.34
C VAL A 934 -24.77 16.71 13.71
N VAL A 935 -23.44 16.81 13.85
CA VAL A 935 -22.60 15.66 14.25
C VAL A 935 -22.36 15.57 15.76
N CYS A 936 -23.26 16.12 16.58
CA CYS A 936 -23.23 16.04 18.05
C CYS A 936 -22.12 16.86 18.75
N SER A 937 -21.64 17.93 18.13
CA SER A 937 -20.66 18.87 18.70
C SER A 937 -19.41 18.23 19.32
N PRO A 938 -18.68 17.38 18.57
CA PRO A 938 -17.48 16.69 19.05
C PRO A 938 -16.36 17.66 19.45
N THR A 939 -15.57 17.27 20.44
CA THR A 939 -14.45 18.09 20.92
C THR A 939 -13.30 18.08 19.90
N PRO A 940 -12.78 19.24 19.45
CA PRO A 940 -11.67 19.28 18.52
C PRO A 940 -10.36 18.80 19.16
N ALA A 941 -9.61 17.92 18.47
CA ALA A 941 -8.32 17.40 18.92
C ALA A 941 -7.21 18.47 18.92
N GLN A 942 -7.28 19.41 17.97
CA GLN A 942 -6.38 20.55 17.87
C GLN A 942 -7.16 21.80 17.46
N ARG A 943 -6.60 22.95 17.80
CA ARG A 943 -7.17 24.24 17.42
C ARG A 943 -6.72 24.66 16.03
N HIS A 944 -7.59 25.31 15.26
CA HIS A 944 -7.22 25.91 13.98
C HIS A 944 -6.19 27.05 14.15
N THR A 945 -5.54 27.46 13.06
CA THR A 945 -4.55 28.56 13.02
C THR A 945 -5.07 29.86 12.41
N PHE A 946 -6.34 29.94 11.98
CA PHE A 946 -6.90 31.12 11.33
C PHE A 946 -6.90 32.37 12.23
N GLY A 947 -6.29 33.46 11.73
CA GLY A 947 -6.14 34.72 12.47
C GLY A 947 -7.42 35.55 12.56
N ASP A 948 -8.41 35.30 11.69
CA ASP A 948 -9.70 36.00 11.63
C ASP A 948 -10.83 35.27 12.39
N VAL A 949 -10.51 34.21 13.12
CA VAL A 949 -11.45 33.53 14.03
C VAL A 949 -11.04 33.83 15.48
N SER A 950 -11.86 34.64 16.14
CA SER A 950 -11.59 35.06 17.52
C SER A 950 -11.74 33.90 18.52
N THR A 951 -10.83 33.85 19.49
CA THR A 951 -10.89 32.88 20.60
C THR A 951 -12.20 32.97 21.36
N ASN A 952 -12.83 31.83 21.61
CA ASN A 952 -14.15 31.68 22.24
C ASN A 952 -15.33 32.27 21.45
N ALA A 953 -15.16 32.59 20.16
CA ALA A 953 -16.31 32.82 19.30
C ALA A 953 -17.22 31.58 19.31
N TYR A 954 -18.54 31.77 19.15
CA TYR A 954 -19.50 30.65 19.20
C TYR A 954 -19.25 29.54 18.16
N TYR A 955 -18.38 29.81 17.18
CA TYR A 955 -17.96 28.91 16.10
C TYR A 955 -16.48 28.51 16.16
N ASP A 956 -15.70 28.95 17.15
CA ASP A 956 -14.24 28.66 17.28
C ASP A 956 -13.96 27.14 17.33
N GLN A 957 -14.66 26.43 18.22
CA GLN A 957 -14.54 24.97 18.34
C GLN A 957 -15.06 24.24 17.10
N ALA A 958 -16.18 24.72 16.53
CA ALA A 958 -16.76 24.16 15.32
C ALA A 958 -15.79 24.26 14.12
N VAL A 959 -15.13 25.41 13.95
CA VAL A 959 -14.12 25.58 12.90
C VAL A 959 -12.91 24.69 13.15
N SER A 960 -12.42 24.63 14.40
CA SER A 960 -11.28 23.78 14.77
C SER A 960 -11.56 22.31 14.46
N TRP A 961 -12.77 21.83 14.78
CA TRP A 961 -13.16 20.46 14.50
C TRP A 961 -13.33 20.20 13.00
N LEU A 962 -14.02 21.07 12.26
CA LEU A 962 -14.24 20.90 10.82
C LEU A 962 -12.92 20.94 10.02
N VAL A 963 -11.91 21.67 10.49
CA VAL A 963 -10.56 21.63 9.91
C VAL A 963 -9.88 20.31 10.21
N GLY A 964 -9.88 19.86 11.47
CA GLY A 964 -9.30 18.58 11.86
C GLY A 964 -9.97 17.37 11.18
N ALA A 965 -11.26 17.48 10.89
CA ALA A 965 -12.06 16.49 10.16
C ALA A 965 -11.96 16.63 8.63
N GLY A 966 -11.14 17.54 8.10
CA GLY A 966 -10.94 17.72 6.65
C GLY A 966 -12.14 18.31 5.88
N VAL A 967 -13.20 18.72 6.57
CA VAL A 967 -14.43 19.28 5.97
C VAL A 967 -14.19 20.65 5.35
N THR A 968 -13.30 21.47 5.93
CA THR A 968 -12.93 22.78 5.37
C THR A 968 -11.49 23.17 5.67
N GLY A 969 -10.82 23.78 4.68
CA GLY A 969 -9.50 24.40 4.83
C GLY A 969 -9.54 25.94 4.95
N GLY A 970 -10.71 26.54 5.20
CA GLY A 970 -10.86 28.00 5.19
C GLY A 970 -11.03 28.59 3.78
N THR A 971 -10.78 29.90 3.64
CA THR A 971 -10.73 30.62 2.35
C THR A 971 -9.31 30.92 1.89
N GLY A 972 -8.32 30.61 2.73
CA GLY A 972 -6.89 30.71 2.48
C GLY A 972 -6.10 30.15 3.67
N PRO A 973 -4.76 30.10 3.59
CA PRO A 973 -3.92 29.43 4.59
C PRO A 973 -4.08 29.93 6.03
N GLU A 974 -4.36 31.23 6.21
CA GLU A 974 -4.51 31.88 7.53
C GLU A 974 -5.89 32.54 7.73
N THR A 975 -6.84 32.35 6.79
CA THR A 975 -8.15 33.03 6.82
C THR A 975 -9.32 32.07 6.64
N TYR A 976 -10.31 32.17 7.53
CA TYR A 976 -11.56 31.41 7.47
C TYR A 976 -12.71 32.17 6.81
N SER A 977 -12.69 33.50 6.85
CA SER A 977 -13.74 34.41 6.39
C SER A 977 -15.11 34.18 7.06
N PRO A 978 -15.24 34.27 8.41
CA PRO A 978 -16.45 33.89 9.14
C PRO A 978 -17.72 34.65 8.72
N ALA A 979 -17.58 35.90 8.26
CA ALA A 979 -18.71 36.74 7.85
C ALA A 979 -19.19 36.50 6.40
N GLN A 980 -18.45 35.74 5.59
CA GLN A 980 -18.80 35.52 4.17
C GLN A 980 -20.01 34.60 4.02
N PRO A 981 -20.97 34.88 3.12
CA PRO A 981 -22.08 33.99 2.82
C PRO A 981 -21.64 32.72 2.08
N VAL A 982 -22.14 31.57 2.53
CA VAL A 982 -21.92 30.24 1.94
C VAL A 982 -22.72 30.08 0.65
N THR A 983 -22.12 29.50 -0.38
CA THR A 983 -22.83 29.14 -1.62
C THR A 983 -23.44 27.74 -1.56
N ARG A 984 -24.38 27.42 -2.45
CA ARG A 984 -24.94 26.07 -2.58
C ARG A 984 -23.89 25.01 -2.95
N GLY A 985 -22.91 25.35 -3.79
CA GLY A 985 -21.78 24.47 -4.12
C GLY A 985 -20.91 24.17 -2.90
N GLN A 986 -20.61 25.19 -2.08
CA GLN A 986 -19.88 25.00 -0.82
C GLN A 986 -20.67 24.15 0.18
N MET A 987 -21.99 24.35 0.28
CA MET A 987 -22.86 23.53 1.13
C MET A 987 -22.85 22.06 0.70
N ALA A 988 -22.94 21.79 -0.60
CA ALA A 988 -22.82 20.43 -1.14
C ALA A 988 -21.47 19.81 -0.77
N THR A 989 -20.37 20.53 -1.00
CA THR A 989 -19.03 20.05 -0.64
C THR A 989 -18.87 19.81 0.86
N PHE A 990 -19.44 20.66 1.72
CA PHE A 990 -19.36 20.44 3.17
C PHE A 990 -20.09 19.17 3.59
N LEU A 991 -21.31 18.94 3.13
CA LEU A 991 -22.06 17.72 3.48
C LEU A 991 -21.41 16.46 2.93
N TRP A 992 -20.95 16.52 1.67
CA TRP A 992 -20.25 15.41 1.05
C TRP A 992 -18.96 15.05 1.81
N LYS A 993 -18.15 16.04 2.17
CA LYS A 993 -16.95 15.82 2.99
C LYS A 993 -17.27 15.35 4.40
N LEU A 994 -18.35 15.86 5.00
CA LEU A 994 -18.83 15.42 6.30
C LEU A 994 -19.29 13.94 6.28
N ALA A 995 -19.77 13.46 5.13
CA ALA A 995 -20.10 12.05 4.89
C ALA A 995 -18.88 11.16 4.56
N GLY A 996 -17.66 11.69 4.60
CA GLY A 996 -16.45 10.94 4.21
C GLY A 996 -16.14 10.98 2.70
N SER A 997 -16.76 11.90 1.97
CA SER A 997 -16.58 12.09 0.51
C SER A 997 -16.91 10.85 -0.35
N PRO A 998 -18.06 10.17 -0.13
CA PRO A 998 -18.42 8.95 -0.86
C PRO A 998 -18.53 9.19 -2.38
N PRO A 999 -17.96 8.31 -3.23
CA PRO A 999 -18.04 8.47 -4.67
C PRO A 999 -19.48 8.30 -5.16
N PRO A 1000 -20.01 9.19 -6.02
CA PRO A 1000 -21.34 9.02 -6.60
C PRO A 1000 -21.35 7.93 -7.68
N SER A 1001 -22.41 7.12 -7.73
CA SER A 1001 -22.57 6.02 -8.70
C SER A 1001 -22.90 6.50 -10.13
N GLN A 1002 -23.37 7.74 -10.25
CA GLN A 1002 -23.85 8.39 -11.46
C GLN A 1002 -23.56 9.88 -11.39
N THR A 1003 -23.29 10.49 -12.54
CA THR A 1003 -23.13 11.93 -12.67
C THR A 1003 -24.49 12.64 -12.61
N ASN A 1004 -24.54 13.78 -11.91
CA ASN A 1004 -25.74 14.63 -11.91
C ASN A 1004 -26.10 15.14 -13.31
N SER A 1005 -27.37 15.50 -13.50
CA SER A 1005 -27.93 15.98 -14.76
C SER A 1005 -28.13 17.50 -14.81
N PHE A 1006 -27.52 18.26 -13.88
CA PHE A 1006 -27.69 19.71 -13.83
C PHE A 1006 -26.78 20.41 -14.85
N GLY A 1007 -27.37 21.18 -15.76
CA GLY A 1007 -26.65 21.85 -16.85
C GLY A 1007 -25.76 23.02 -16.40
N ASP A 1008 -25.90 23.49 -15.16
CA ASP A 1008 -25.09 24.56 -14.57
C ASP A 1008 -24.00 24.05 -13.61
N VAL A 1009 -23.75 22.74 -13.59
CA VAL A 1009 -22.68 22.09 -12.83
C VAL A 1009 -21.63 21.61 -13.82
N SER A 1010 -20.48 22.29 -13.88
CA SER A 1010 -19.35 21.84 -14.71
C SER A 1010 -18.80 20.52 -14.16
N PRO A 1011 -18.52 19.50 -15.00
CA PRO A 1011 -17.90 18.25 -14.56
C PRO A 1011 -16.58 18.45 -13.80
N SER A 1012 -15.82 19.49 -14.16
CA SER A 1012 -14.53 19.86 -13.54
C SER A 1012 -14.67 20.77 -12.30
N ALA A 1013 -15.87 21.16 -11.90
CA ALA A 1013 -16.04 22.00 -10.71
C ALA A 1013 -15.73 21.21 -9.43
N TYR A 1014 -15.11 21.86 -8.45
CA TYR A 1014 -14.77 21.23 -7.16
C TYR A 1014 -15.98 20.66 -6.38
N TYR A 1015 -17.20 21.10 -6.71
CA TYR A 1015 -18.45 20.62 -6.12
C TYR A 1015 -19.20 19.62 -7.00
N SER A 1016 -18.69 19.25 -8.18
CA SER A 1016 -19.39 18.40 -9.14
C SER A 1016 -19.77 17.04 -8.56
N GLN A 1017 -18.80 16.33 -7.98
CA GLN A 1017 -19.02 15.02 -7.34
C GLN A 1017 -19.95 15.14 -6.13
N ALA A 1018 -19.75 16.18 -5.30
CA ALA A 1018 -20.63 16.45 -4.18
C ALA A 1018 -22.09 16.64 -4.62
N VAL A 1019 -22.34 17.39 -5.71
CA VAL A 1019 -23.70 17.57 -6.23
C VAL A 1019 -24.29 16.26 -6.77
N SER A 1020 -23.48 15.45 -7.45
CA SER A 1020 -23.89 14.09 -7.88
C SER A 1020 -24.30 13.24 -6.69
N TRP A 1021 -23.46 13.17 -5.65
CA TRP A 1021 -23.76 12.40 -4.44
C TRP A 1021 -25.04 12.89 -3.74
N LEU A 1022 -25.19 14.21 -3.55
CA LEU A 1022 -26.41 14.78 -2.95
C LEU A 1022 -27.67 14.48 -3.75
N THR A 1023 -27.57 14.28 -5.08
CA THR A 1023 -28.71 13.96 -5.93
C THR A 1023 -29.11 12.49 -5.75
N GLU A 1024 -28.13 11.59 -5.69
CA GLU A 1024 -28.34 10.16 -5.45
C GLU A 1024 -28.87 9.88 -4.05
N ALA A 1025 -28.32 10.56 -3.05
CA ALA A 1025 -28.79 10.53 -1.67
C ALA A 1025 -30.13 11.25 -1.48
N GLN A 1026 -30.75 11.77 -2.54
CA GLN A 1026 -32.03 12.50 -2.53
C GLN A 1026 -32.06 13.74 -1.61
N ILE A 1027 -30.91 14.28 -1.24
CA ILE A 1027 -30.76 15.49 -0.42
C ILE A 1027 -31.23 16.72 -1.22
N THR A 1028 -30.93 16.77 -2.53
CA THR A 1028 -31.30 17.89 -3.40
C THR A 1028 -31.93 17.43 -4.72
N SER A 1029 -32.90 18.21 -5.20
CA SER A 1029 -33.47 18.08 -6.55
C SER A 1029 -33.14 19.29 -7.45
N GLY A 1030 -32.23 20.17 -6.99
CA GLY A 1030 -31.90 21.43 -7.66
C GLY A 1030 -32.82 22.59 -7.28
N VAL A 1031 -32.63 23.73 -7.93
CA VAL A 1031 -33.44 24.95 -7.75
C VAL A 1031 -34.49 25.14 -8.84
N ALA A 1032 -34.31 24.50 -9.98
CA ALA A 1032 -35.23 24.42 -11.10
C ALA A 1032 -34.91 23.15 -11.91
N PRO A 1033 -35.80 22.69 -12.82
CA PRO A 1033 -35.50 21.55 -13.68
C PRO A 1033 -34.16 21.73 -14.40
N GLY A 1034 -33.23 20.79 -14.18
CA GLY A 1034 -31.90 20.83 -14.79
C GLY A 1034 -30.95 21.91 -14.25
N MET A 1035 -31.27 22.60 -13.14
CA MET A 1035 -30.37 23.58 -12.52
C MET A 1035 -30.15 23.33 -11.02
N PHE A 1036 -28.88 23.33 -10.59
CA PHE A 1036 -28.49 23.24 -9.19
C PHE A 1036 -28.29 24.62 -8.53
N GLY A 1037 -27.81 25.60 -9.27
CA GLY A 1037 -27.49 26.96 -8.81
C GLY A 1037 -26.26 27.03 -7.88
N PRO A 1038 -25.08 26.50 -8.25
CA PRO A 1038 -23.96 26.32 -7.32
C PRO A 1038 -23.40 27.61 -6.72
N ASN A 1039 -23.50 28.73 -7.46
CA ASN A 1039 -22.99 30.04 -7.02
C ASN A 1039 -24.01 30.86 -6.22
N LEU A 1040 -25.27 30.40 -6.11
CA LEU A 1040 -26.28 31.09 -5.32
C LEU A 1040 -25.92 31.05 -3.84
N LYS A 1041 -26.09 32.19 -3.16
CA LYS A 1041 -25.91 32.27 -1.71
C LYS A 1041 -27.03 31.52 -1.01
N LEU A 1042 -26.65 30.68 -0.04
CA LEU A 1042 -27.56 29.79 0.66
C LEU A 1042 -28.37 30.57 1.71
N ASN A 1043 -29.70 30.46 1.62
CA ASN A 1043 -30.59 31.03 2.62
C ASN A 1043 -30.89 30.01 3.75
N ARG A 1044 -31.32 30.50 4.92
CA ARG A 1044 -31.55 29.67 6.12
C ARG A 1044 -32.57 28.56 5.89
N TRP A 1045 -33.61 28.79 5.10
CA TRP A 1045 -34.57 27.72 4.78
C TRP A 1045 -33.94 26.62 3.91
N GLN A 1046 -33.02 26.96 2.99
CA GLN A 1046 -32.32 25.98 2.16
C GLN A 1046 -31.37 25.14 3.00
N MET A 1047 -30.65 25.80 3.91
CA MET A 1047 -29.80 25.13 4.89
C MET A 1047 -30.61 24.14 5.73
N ALA A 1048 -31.79 24.54 6.23
CA ALA A 1048 -32.66 23.67 7.02
C ALA A 1048 -33.02 22.38 6.27
N VAL A 1049 -33.48 22.50 5.01
CA VAL A 1049 -33.85 21.34 4.18
C VAL A 1049 -32.64 20.45 3.87
N PHE A 1050 -31.47 21.03 3.60
CA PHE A 1050 -30.25 20.25 3.32
C PHE A 1050 -29.78 19.45 4.54
N LEU A 1051 -29.82 20.04 5.74
CA LEU A 1051 -29.39 19.35 6.96
C LEU A 1051 -30.38 18.28 7.40
N ASP A 1052 -31.68 18.58 7.31
CA ASP A 1052 -32.75 17.65 7.65
C ASP A 1052 -32.71 16.38 6.78
N ARG A 1053 -32.59 16.54 5.45
CA ARG A 1053 -32.45 15.41 4.52
C ARG A 1053 -31.09 14.73 4.53
N TYR A 1054 -30.09 15.36 5.12
CA TYR A 1054 -28.78 14.73 5.31
C TYR A 1054 -28.79 13.81 6.53
N ALA A 1055 -29.54 14.20 7.56
CA ALA A 1055 -29.65 13.45 8.81
C ALA A 1055 -30.75 12.36 8.79
N ASN A 1056 -31.65 12.38 7.81
CA ASN A 1056 -32.75 11.44 7.60
C ASN A 1056 -32.70 10.89 6.18
#